data_AF-A0A1V1P0Q0-F1
#
_entry.id   AF-A0A1V1P0Q0-F1
#
_cell.length_a   1.000
_cell.length_b   1.000
_cell.length_c   1.000
_cell.angle_alpha   90.00
_cell.angle_beta   90.00
_cell.angle_gamma   90.00
#
_symmetry.space_group_name_H-M   'P 1'
#
loop_
_entity.id
_entity.type
_entity.pdbx_description
1 polymer ?
#
loop_
_entity_poly.entity_id
_entity_poly.type
_entity_poly.pdbx_seq_one_letter_code
_entity_poly.pdbx_strand_id
1 'polypeptide(L)'
;ATTDMKAISSTTNDGGASILGGLVDAFTSEYNYSSKSGAQVIKTNDIVRVASDHTAGAVTKGIYKYIGTEQSIDLTTEDFSNQSSWERITRTNASDTIPNIGNVTDSDSQAFGGLVVRNDVRSEAISYINNADISTTGNIVISADESATITARDSSTVTSSGGSAYGTGESMAINGLIATNLVLSDSKAYITNSDITTTQDGDLILDAKNTSAIDAKIVSTTQSGDKAIGVTLAFNTIGWEAQNILFRTIDALLGTSIGDEDTAQTKAYIEDTTLTISGDVSITADNSALLNATISNAADSQASALYGAGGTAASAMLASNMVSSEAKAYIDFDSTGTVTASGVITIISEDAATIYSNTKIVSSSVTTNDGAASITNETIGDLTSADFLSEDGSQKLLFGEKVRLSDDYASGGKAGAVYKFLGNIETIDLSNTDYSNQDYWQQLKGTNIIPEGYNVSDSDSTAVGGIVVRNDVRSTVESFVDHATVSAASMTIAANETATIQATADSVVKSSGGSAYGSGTSLAVNGIIATNLILSKSNAYITNSDITTTADLTLDAQNTSTINAMNKSVTTTGDTGVGVTLAFNTIGWEAQNILFQAIDAIIGTDIADEQPAEVKAYIEDTSLNITGILSLNAESKATLNASVSNDATSAASALINASGMAVSGIVSSNMVSSLADAYINYIGDQGTVHAGSITINAKDDAAISATTNMKAISSTTNDGGASLLGDLVDAFTSEFNYSSKSGTQTVKVDDIVRVASDHTAGGVTKGIYTYKGTEDAIDLGTEDFSDRDTWERITRTNASDTIPNIGNVTDSDSQSFGGIVVRNDIRSNVLSYINNAKVSAGKNISISADESATITARDNSTASSSGGSAYGSGESMAVNGLIATNLVLSNSNAYITKSDVTTTEAGNLIVDSKNTSAIDAKIVSSTSSGDKAIGVTLAFNTIGWEAQNILFRALDALLGSEIGDEQPAETKAYIEDTTLNIDGNVTITADNYAFLNATISNAADSTASALYGAGGTAASAMLASNMVSTDTKAYIDYKESGTVTVTGAININAKDQAGIYSNTKIVSSSITTNDGGASIANETIGDLMEANFLSEDGSQKLEYGDKVRLSDDYANGGDAGSVYKFLGKEKTVDLTNTDYTDLDYWQIVTGTNLIPEGYNISDSDSTAVGGIV
;
A
#
# COMPACT_ATOMS: atom_id res chain seq x y z
N ALA A 1 26.13 11.78 7.88
CA ALA A 1 25.68 12.41 9.15
C ALA A 1 24.73 11.47 9.89
N THR A 2 24.83 11.41 11.21
CA THR A 2 23.81 10.76 12.07
C THR A 2 23.36 11.78 13.09
N THR A 3 22.06 12.06 13.16
CA THR A 3 21.51 13.04 14.09
C THR A 3 20.27 12.51 14.78
N ASP A 4 20.29 12.53 16.11
CA ASP A 4 19.17 12.09 16.93
C ASP A 4 18.68 13.27 17.78
N MET A 5 17.37 13.53 17.78
CA MET A 5 16.74 14.53 18.63
C MET A 5 15.57 13.92 19.41
N LYS A 6 15.53 14.20 20.71
CA LYS A 6 14.46 13.75 21.60
C LYS A 6 13.97 14.90 22.47
N ALA A 7 12.69 15.19 22.42
CA ALA A 7 12.02 16.15 23.31
C ALA A 7 10.84 15.45 23.99
N ILE A 8 10.90 15.29 25.31
CA ILE A 8 9.80 14.71 26.10
C ILE A 8 9.38 15.75 27.13
N SER A 9 8.08 16.02 27.21
CA SER A 9 7.46 16.80 28.26
C SER A 9 6.35 15.96 28.88
N SER A 10 6.28 15.95 30.20
CA SER A 10 5.25 15.20 30.94
C SER A 10 4.86 15.97 32.19
N THR A 11 3.57 16.13 32.43
CA THR A 11 3.01 16.78 33.60
C THR A 11 1.95 15.89 34.22
N THR A 12 2.15 15.58 35.50
CA THR A 12 1.18 14.81 36.28
C THR A 12 0.71 15.60 37.49
N ASN A 13 -0.59 15.59 37.75
CA ASN A 13 -1.20 16.19 38.93
C ASN A 13 -2.43 15.39 39.36
N ASP A 14 -2.20 14.45 40.26
CA ASP A 14 -3.23 13.57 40.83
C ASP A 14 -4.13 14.26 41.87
N GLY A 15 -4.06 15.59 42.02
CA GLY A 15 -4.85 16.34 42.99
C GLY A 15 -4.55 15.99 44.45
N GLY A 16 -3.42 15.34 44.75
CA GLY A 16 -3.07 14.84 46.07
C GLY A 16 -3.62 13.44 46.39
N ALA A 17 -4.13 12.70 45.40
CA ALA A 17 -4.58 11.32 45.57
C ALA A 17 -3.45 10.41 46.07
N SER A 18 -2.22 10.54 45.57
CA SER A 18 -1.04 9.81 46.08
C SER A 18 -0.66 10.22 47.52
N ILE A 19 -0.94 11.46 47.93
CA ILE A 19 -0.71 11.92 49.31
C ILE A 19 -1.74 11.30 50.24
N LEU A 20 -3.01 11.25 49.83
CA LEU A 20 -4.06 10.53 50.55
C LEU A 20 -3.74 9.03 50.60
N GLY A 21 -3.38 8.41 49.48
CA GLY A 21 -2.98 7.01 49.41
C GLY A 21 -1.79 6.70 50.32
N GLY A 22 -0.72 7.49 50.24
CA GLY A 22 0.45 7.34 51.12
C GLY A 22 0.16 7.61 52.61
N LEU A 23 -0.72 8.55 52.95
CA LEU A 23 -1.18 8.77 54.32
C LEU A 23 -2.02 7.60 54.82
N VAL A 24 -2.95 7.15 53.99
CA VAL A 24 -3.86 6.04 54.27
C VAL A 24 -3.06 4.74 54.43
N ASP A 25 -2.08 4.47 53.58
CA ASP A 25 -1.19 3.31 53.68
C ASP A 25 -0.26 3.39 54.88
N ALA A 26 0.20 4.59 55.25
CA ALA A 26 0.92 4.80 56.51
C ALA A 26 0.03 4.53 57.74
N PHE A 27 -1.29 4.70 57.63
CA PHE A 27 -2.26 4.37 58.69
C PHE A 27 -2.74 2.90 58.64
N THR A 28 -2.70 2.21 57.50
CA THR A 28 -3.14 0.80 57.36
C THR A 28 -2.03 -0.23 57.35
N SER A 29 -0.77 0.18 57.25
CA SER A 29 0.41 -0.71 57.37
C SER A 29 0.85 -1.01 58.81
N GLU A 30 0.15 -0.45 59.82
CA GLU A 30 0.40 -0.78 61.23
C GLU A 30 -0.11 -2.20 61.55
N TYR A 31 0.80 -3.18 61.48
CA TYR A 31 0.59 -4.48 62.10
C TYR A 31 1.03 -4.44 63.57
N ASN A 32 0.22 -5.00 64.46
CA ASN A 32 0.52 -5.09 65.89
C ASN A 32 1.77 -5.96 66.15
N TYR A 33 1.91 -7.03 65.37
CA TYR A 33 3.00 -8.00 65.51
C TYR A 33 3.45 -8.59 64.16
N SER A 34 4.56 -9.32 64.15
CA SER A 34 4.98 -10.11 62.98
C SER A 34 5.12 -11.58 63.38
N SER A 35 5.21 -12.49 62.42
CA SER A 35 5.56 -13.89 62.70
C SER A 35 6.98 -14.07 63.27
N LYS A 36 7.72 -12.98 63.53
CA LYS A 36 8.99 -12.99 64.29
C LYS A 36 8.85 -12.48 65.73
N SER A 37 7.63 -12.09 66.15
CA SER A 37 7.38 -11.46 67.45
C SER A 37 7.32 -12.45 68.63
N GLY A 38 7.43 -13.76 68.41
CA GLY A 38 7.38 -14.79 69.46
C GLY A 38 6.01 -14.94 70.11
N ALA A 39 5.98 -15.47 71.33
CA ALA A 39 4.77 -15.57 72.16
C ALA A 39 4.24 -14.17 72.56
N GLN A 40 3.06 -13.83 72.07
CA GLN A 40 2.37 -12.56 72.31
C GLN A 40 0.93 -12.82 72.76
N VAL A 41 0.38 -11.92 73.58
CA VAL A 41 -1.06 -11.94 73.90
C VAL A 41 -1.79 -11.26 72.74
N ILE A 42 -2.42 -12.07 71.90
CA ILE A 42 -3.14 -11.61 70.70
C ILE A 42 -4.61 -11.43 71.06
N LYS A 43 -5.13 -10.22 70.84
CA LYS A 43 -6.51 -9.83 71.05
C LYS A 43 -7.29 -9.88 69.75
N THR A 44 -8.61 -10.01 69.84
CA THR A 44 -9.49 -9.90 68.68
C THR A 44 -9.22 -8.59 67.95
N ASN A 45 -9.00 -8.67 66.64
CA ASN A 45 -8.56 -7.63 65.70
C ASN A 45 -7.07 -7.26 65.70
N ASP A 46 -6.21 -7.91 66.49
CA ASP A 46 -4.76 -7.71 66.35
C ASP A 46 -4.28 -8.22 64.99
N ILE A 47 -3.45 -7.43 64.32
CA ILE A 47 -2.94 -7.71 62.97
C ILE A 47 -1.50 -8.23 63.05
N VAL A 48 -1.23 -9.32 62.33
CA VAL A 48 0.08 -9.96 62.27
C VAL A 48 0.56 -10.08 60.83
N ARG A 49 1.77 -9.58 60.57
CA ARG A 49 2.44 -9.75 59.28
C ARG A 49 3.32 -11.00 59.27
N VAL A 50 3.12 -11.88 58.30
CA VAL A 50 3.89 -13.12 58.15
C VAL A 50 5.20 -12.82 57.42
N ALA A 51 6.32 -13.24 58.00
CA ALA A 51 7.64 -13.07 57.41
C ALA A 51 7.82 -13.93 56.14
N SER A 52 8.72 -13.52 55.26
CA SER A 52 9.01 -14.20 53.99
C SER A 52 9.59 -15.61 54.15
N ASP A 53 10.11 -15.93 55.33
CA ASP A 53 10.74 -17.21 55.67
C ASP A 53 9.91 -18.03 56.68
N HIS A 54 8.64 -17.64 56.90
CA HIS A 54 7.72 -18.40 57.76
C HIS A 54 7.31 -19.71 57.08
N THR A 55 7.37 -20.82 57.81
CA THR A 55 7.16 -22.18 57.25
C THR A 55 5.93 -22.90 57.80
N ALA A 56 5.30 -22.37 58.85
CA ALA A 56 4.11 -22.93 59.46
C ALA A 56 2.86 -22.29 58.85
N GLY A 57 2.39 -22.83 57.71
CA GLY A 57 1.07 -22.56 57.11
C GLY A 57 0.65 -21.09 56.99
N ALA A 58 0.94 -20.43 55.87
CA ALA A 58 0.51 -19.07 55.55
C ALA A 58 0.95 -18.68 54.13
N VAL A 59 0.36 -17.62 53.56
CA VAL A 59 0.96 -16.90 52.44
C VAL A 59 2.08 -16.02 52.99
N THR A 60 3.33 -16.27 52.56
CA THR A 60 4.49 -15.50 53.01
C THR A 60 4.36 -14.03 52.62
N LYS A 61 4.75 -13.11 53.50
CA LYS A 61 4.49 -11.66 53.39
C LYS A 61 3.01 -11.24 53.55
N GLY A 62 2.08 -12.19 53.71
CA GLY A 62 0.67 -11.91 53.95
C GLY A 62 0.41 -11.26 55.31
N ILE A 63 -0.71 -10.55 55.39
CA ILE A 63 -1.19 -9.88 56.61
C ILE A 63 -2.43 -10.60 57.11
N TYR A 64 -2.49 -10.90 58.40
CA TYR A 64 -3.56 -11.69 59.02
C TYR A 64 -4.12 -10.97 60.24
N LYS A 65 -5.44 -10.91 60.34
CA LYS A 65 -6.18 -10.35 61.46
C LYS A 65 -6.66 -11.48 62.37
N TYR A 66 -6.39 -11.37 63.65
CA TYR A 66 -6.87 -12.35 64.61
C TYR A 66 -8.36 -12.16 64.90
N ILE A 67 -9.16 -13.20 64.66
CA ILE A 67 -10.62 -13.18 64.87
C ILE A 67 -11.06 -14.05 66.06
N GLY A 68 -10.11 -14.74 66.70
CA GLY A 68 -10.36 -15.52 67.90
C GLY A 68 -10.51 -14.66 69.16
N THR A 69 -10.78 -15.32 70.29
CA THR A 69 -10.78 -14.67 71.62
C THR A 69 -9.36 -14.45 72.13
N GLU A 70 -9.13 -13.39 72.92
CA GLU A 70 -7.81 -13.03 73.46
C GLU A 70 -7.09 -14.23 74.09
N GLN A 71 -5.91 -14.57 73.57
CA GLN A 71 -5.07 -15.66 74.09
C GLN A 71 -3.59 -15.42 73.77
N SER A 72 -2.70 -16.12 74.48
CA SER A 72 -1.26 -16.08 74.19
C SER A 72 -0.93 -17.04 73.03
N ILE A 73 -0.40 -16.51 71.93
CA ILE A 73 -0.06 -17.25 70.71
C ILE A 73 1.43 -17.05 70.40
N ASP A 74 2.16 -18.13 70.12
CA ASP A 74 3.54 -18.03 69.61
C ASP A 74 3.55 -17.84 68.10
N LEU A 75 3.63 -16.57 67.70
CA LEU A 75 3.58 -16.15 66.31
C LEU A 75 4.72 -16.70 65.43
N THR A 76 5.79 -17.24 66.03
CA THR A 76 6.90 -17.85 65.26
C THR A 76 6.61 -19.25 64.74
N THR A 77 5.63 -19.93 65.34
CA THR A 77 5.20 -21.27 64.94
C THR A 77 3.71 -21.36 64.64
N GLU A 78 2.99 -20.23 64.76
CA GLU A 78 1.57 -20.14 64.50
C GLU A 78 1.25 -20.44 63.04
N ASP A 79 0.21 -21.25 62.85
CA ASP A 79 -0.39 -21.55 61.55
C ASP A 79 -1.46 -20.50 61.23
N PHE A 80 -1.07 -19.53 60.42
CA PHE A 80 -1.95 -18.43 60.00
C PHE A 80 -2.97 -18.87 58.93
N SER A 81 -2.88 -20.09 58.40
CA SER A 81 -3.90 -20.64 57.50
C SER A 81 -5.17 -21.10 58.23
N ASN A 82 -5.17 -21.13 59.56
CA ASN A 82 -6.34 -21.49 60.35
C ASN A 82 -7.41 -20.38 60.33
N GLN A 83 -8.36 -20.51 59.41
CA GLN A 83 -9.47 -19.58 59.19
C GLN A 83 -10.43 -19.43 60.39
N SER A 84 -10.36 -20.29 61.41
CA SER A 84 -11.16 -20.12 62.64
C SER A 84 -10.54 -19.14 63.64
N SER A 85 -9.26 -18.82 63.48
CA SER A 85 -8.47 -17.96 64.36
C SER A 85 -7.93 -16.73 63.65
N TRP A 86 -7.64 -16.86 62.36
CA TRP A 86 -6.99 -15.84 61.54
C TRP A 86 -7.78 -15.60 60.26
N GLU A 87 -8.10 -14.35 60.00
CA GLU A 87 -8.66 -13.87 58.75
C GLU A 87 -7.55 -13.20 57.96
N ARG A 88 -7.27 -13.66 56.74
CA ARG A 88 -6.26 -13.00 55.89
C ARG A 88 -6.83 -11.68 55.40
N ILE A 89 -6.04 -10.61 55.53
CA ILE A 89 -6.35 -9.32 54.90
C ILE A 89 -5.71 -9.33 53.51
N THR A 90 -6.54 -9.49 52.49
CA THR A 90 -6.18 -9.36 51.06
C THR A 90 -6.49 -7.97 50.51
N ARG A 91 -6.98 -7.05 51.37
CA ARG A 91 -7.17 -5.62 51.08
C ARG A 91 -5.98 -4.86 51.63
N THR A 92 -4.85 -4.95 50.96
CA THR A 92 -3.58 -4.70 51.65
C THR A 92 -3.25 -3.22 51.86
N ASN A 93 -3.97 -2.31 51.21
CA ASN A 93 -3.77 -0.87 51.31
C ASN A 93 -5.12 -0.16 51.22
N ALA A 94 -5.42 0.80 52.08
CA ALA A 94 -6.63 1.61 51.85
C ALA A 94 -6.41 2.66 50.73
N SER A 95 -5.18 2.81 50.21
CA SER A 95 -4.93 3.45 48.92
C SER A 95 -5.50 2.69 47.72
N ASP A 96 -5.65 1.36 47.83
CA ASP A 96 -6.30 0.46 46.84
C ASP A 96 -7.81 0.75 46.70
N THR A 97 -8.38 1.63 47.53
CA THR A 97 -9.76 2.12 47.40
C THR A 97 -9.84 3.54 46.85
N ILE A 98 -8.70 4.15 46.55
CA ILE A 98 -8.61 5.47 45.93
C ILE A 98 -8.39 5.21 44.43
N PRO A 99 -9.41 5.38 43.60
CA PRO A 99 -9.29 5.09 42.18
C PRO A 99 -8.20 5.93 41.52
N ASN A 100 -7.49 5.34 40.56
CA ASN A 100 -6.48 6.06 39.79
C ASN A 100 -7.13 7.00 38.77
N ILE A 101 -7.56 8.16 39.24
CA ILE A 101 -8.27 9.19 38.44
C ILE A 101 -7.34 10.01 37.51
N GLY A 102 -6.05 9.68 37.44
CA GLY A 102 -5.08 10.39 36.61
C GLY A 102 -4.91 11.87 37.00
N ASN A 103 -4.74 12.75 36.01
CA ASN A 103 -4.57 14.18 36.24
C ASN A 103 -5.90 14.84 36.66
N VAL A 104 -6.10 15.12 37.94
CA VAL A 104 -7.37 15.69 38.45
C VAL A 104 -7.57 17.15 38.01
N THR A 105 -6.50 17.91 37.85
CA THR A 105 -6.55 19.30 37.38
C THR A 105 -5.66 19.50 36.16
N ASP A 106 -5.86 20.61 35.44
CA ASP A 106 -5.06 21.03 34.29
C ASP A 106 -3.57 20.82 34.55
N SER A 107 -2.99 19.93 33.75
CA SER A 107 -1.57 19.57 33.79
C SER A 107 -0.99 19.82 32.42
N ASP A 108 -0.70 21.08 32.11
CA ASP A 108 -0.24 21.47 30.78
C ASP A 108 1.14 20.92 30.44
N SER A 109 1.26 20.21 29.32
CA SER A 109 2.50 19.70 28.76
C SER A 109 2.69 20.23 27.34
N GLN A 110 3.90 20.69 27.02
CA GLN A 110 4.27 21.05 25.66
C GLN A 110 5.68 20.54 25.35
N ALA A 111 5.86 19.96 24.17
CA ALA A 111 7.14 19.50 23.63
C ALA A 111 7.29 19.98 22.18
N PHE A 112 8.43 20.61 21.89
CA PHE A 112 8.75 21.11 20.56
C PHE A 112 10.10 20.55 20.12
N GLY A 113 10.17 20.01 18.91
CA GLY A 113 11.37 19.51 18.29
C GLY A 113 11.57 20.10 16.90
N GLY A 114 12.80 20.51 16.61
CA GLY A 114 13.23 20.91 15.27
C GLY A 114 14.59 20.30 14.95
N LEU A 115 14.73 19.70 13.77
CA LEU A 115 15.99 19.16 13.26
C LEU A 115 16.22 19.66 11.83
N VAL A 116 17.38 20.26 11.57
CA VAL A 116 17.79 20.69 10.23
C VAL A 116 19.17 20.12 9.94
N VAL A 117 19.27 19.34 8.87
CA VAL A 117 20.50 18.67 8.45
C VAL A 117 20.77 19.04 7.01
N ARG A 118 22.00 19.51 6.74
CA ARG A 118 22.48 19.80 5.39
C ARG A 118 23.82 19.12 5.16
N ASN A 119 23.86 18.25 4.17
CA ASN A 119 25.07 17.63 3.65
C ASN A 119 25.25 18.07 2.19
N ASP A 120 26.45 18.53 1.84
CA ASP A 120 26.81 19.05 0.52
C ASP A 120 28.21 18.50 0.21
N VAL A 121 28.28 17.56 -0.74
CA VAL A 121 29.54 16.96 -1.20
C VAL A 121 29.75 17.42 -2.64
N ARG A 122 30.90 18.04 -2.87
CA ARG A 122 31.34 18.48 -4.20
C ARG A 122 32.71 17.91 -4.47
N SER A 123 32.91 17.29 -5.62
CA SER A 123 34.15 16.59 -5.94
C SER A 123 34.40 16.59 -7.44
N GLU A 124 35.66 16.68 -7.84
CA GLU A 124 36.05 16.68 -9.26
C GLU A 124 37.39 15.94 -9.41
N ALA A 125 37.46 15.02 -10.38
CA ALA A 125 38.67 14.33 -10.79
C ALA A 125 39.01 14.67 -12.24
N ILE A 126 40.18 15.27 -12.48
CA ILE A 126 40.64 15.60 -13.84
C ILE A 126 42.03 15.01 -14.08
N SER A 127 42.19 14.30 -15.20
CA SER A 127 43.45 13.75 -15.68
C SER A 127 43.59 14.08 -17.17
N TYR A 128 44.72 14.66 -17.59
CA TYR A 128 44.83 15.12 -18.97
C TYR A 128 46.25 15.22 -19.53
N ILE A 129 46.31 15.21 -20.87
CA ILE A 129 47.46 15.64 -21.68
C ILE A 129 46.99 16.82 -22.54
N ASN A 130 47.76 17.90 -22.58
CA ASN A 130 47.42 19.08 -23.38
C ASN A 130 48.68 19.65 -24.02
N ASN A 131 48.62 19.95 -25.31
CA ASN A 131 49.69 20.60 -26.06
C ASN A 131 51.05 19.91 -25.92
N ALA A 132 51.08 18.59 -26.16
CA ALA A 132 52.26 17.74 -25.98
C ALA A 132 52.57 16.88 -27.21
N ASP A 133 53.86 16.60 -27.44
CA ASP A 133 54.35 15.59 -28.40
C ASP A 133 54.95 14.42 -27.59
N ILE A 134 54.29 13.26 -27.65
CA ILE A 134 54.60 12.09 -26.83
C ILE A 134 54.87 10.88 -27.72
N SER A 135 56.07 10.31 -27.58
CA SER A 135 56.46 9.06 -28.25
C SER A 135 56.97 8.04 -27.22
N THR A 136 56.33 6.87 -27.16
CA THR A 136 56.66 5.81 -26.18
C THR A 136 56.64 4.41 -26.80
N THR A 137 57.28 3.45 -26.13
CA THR A 137 57.27 2.01 -26.50
C THR A 137 56.28 1.19 -25.68
N GLY A 138 55.56 1.81 -24.75
CA GLY A 138 54.57 1.14 -23.89
C GLY A 138 53.28 1.93 -23.83
N ASN A 139 52.34 1.46 -23.01
CA ASN A 139 51.00 2.03 -22.96
C ASN A 139 50.99 3.47 -22.41
N ILE A 140 50.03 4.25 -22.88
CA ILE A 140 49.65 5.55 -22.31
C ILE A 140 48.29 5.36 -21.63
N VAL A 141 48.21 5.70 -20.34
CA VAL A 141 46.98 5.57 -19.56
C VAL A 141 46.67 6.90 -18.88
N ILE A 142 45.49 7.43 -19.15
CA ILE A 142 44.91 8.61 -18.52
C ILE A 142 43.65 8.13 -17.82
N SER A 143 43.64 8.16 -16.49
CA SER A 143 42.50 7.75 -15.70
C SER A 143 42.08 8.84 -14.72
N ALA A 144 40.78 9.10 -14.64
CA ALA A 144 40.14 9.94 -13.65
C ALA A 144 39.04 9.10 -12.97
N ASP A 145 39.13 8.91 -11.66
CA ASP A 145 38.18 8.14 -10.86
C ASP A 145 37.66 9.03 -9.74
N GLU A 146 36.37 9.36 -9.82
CA GLU A 146 35.63 10.20 -8.88
C GLU A 146 34.63 9.33 -8.10
N SER A 147 34.60 9.49 -6.78
CA SER A 147 33.49 8.96 -5.98
C SER A 147 33.04 9.95 -4.89
N ALA A 148 31.76 10.30 -4.92
CA ALA A 148 31.10 11.17 -3.97
C ALA A 148 29.91 10.46 -3.31
N THR A 149 29.93 10.30 -1.98
CA THR A 149 28.87 9.60 -1.24
C THR A 149 28.38 10.39 -0.03
N ILE A 150 27.06 10.43 0.16
CA ILE A 150 26.41 10.88 1.40
C ILE A 150 25.65 9.72 2.02
N THR A 151 25.85 9.50 3.32
CA THR A 151 24.96 8.67 4.14
C THR A 151 24.37 9.54 5.26
N ALA A 152 23.06 9.74 5.26
CA ALA A 152 22.33 10.56 6.23
C ALA A 152 21.36 9.68 7.04
N ARG A 153 21.43 9.76 8.38
CA ARG A 153 20.52 9.07 9.30
C ARG A 153 19.99 10.05 10.32
N ASP A 154 18.76 10.48 10.13
CA ASP A 154 18.12 11.49 10.98
C ASP A 154 16.92 10.89 11.70
N SER A 155 16.90 11.02 13.02
CA SER A 155 15.83 10.52 13.87
C SER A 155 15.34 11.62 14.80
N SER A 156 14.03 11.76 14.92
CA SER A 156 13.42 12.68 15.86
C SER A 156 12.22 12.07 16.57
N THR A 157 12.16 12.26 17.90
CA THR A 157 11.03 11.87 18.74
C THR A 157 10.60 13.03 19.62
N VAL A 158 9.36 13.47 19.47
CA VAL A 158 8.74 14.49 20.31
C VAL A 158 7.53 13.89 21.01
N THR A 159 7.48 13.97 22.34
CA THR A 159 6.39 13.41 23.15
C THR A 159 5.91 14.44 24.17
N SER A 160 4.59 14.63 24.26
CA SER A 160 3.96 15.44 25.30
C SER A 160 2.85 14.65 25.99
N SER A 161 2.91 14.55 27.33
CA SER A 161 1.88 13.89 28.14
C SER A 161 1.40 14.82 29.26
N GLY A 162 0.25 15.45 29.03
CA GLY A 162 -0.44 16.34 29.98
C GLY A 162 -1.94 16.09 29.94
N GLY A 163 -2.74 17.14 30.21
CA GLY A 163 -4.20 17.11 30.19
C GLY A 163 -4.84 16.95 31.57
N SER A 164 -6.15 16.69 31.62
CA SER A 164 -6.88 16.43 32.86
C SER A 164 -8.05 15.46 32.67
N ALA A 165 -8.52 14.93 33.80
CA ALA A 165 -9.71 14.13 33.96
C ALA A 165 -10.99 14.81 33.43
N TYR A 166 -11.02 16.14 33.32
CA TYR A 166 -12.21 16.89 32.91
C TYR A 166 -12.10 17.46 31.48
N GLY A 167 -11.14 16.96 30.68
CA GLY A 167 -10.94 17.42 29.30
C GLY A 167 -10.31 18.80 29.18
N THR A 168 -9.85 19.39 30.29
CA THR A 168 -9.18 20.69 30.36
C THR A 168 -7.66 20.51 30.56
N GLY A 169 -6.84 21.44 30.08
CA GLY A 169 -5.38 21.34 30.12
C GLY A 169 -4.75 20.94 28.78
N GLU A 170 -3.63 21.57 28.44
CA GLU A 170 -2.99 21.50 27.13
C GLU A 170 -1.98 20.35 27.05
N SER A 171 -1.99 19.56 25.98
CA SER A 171 -0.93 18.59 25.68
C SER A 171 -0.53 18.74 24.20
N MET A 172 0.68 19.21 23.93
CA MET A 172 1.08 19.56 22.56
C MET A 172 2.48 19.05 22.24
N ALA A 173 2.59 18.28 21.17
CA ALA A 173 3.84 17.85 20.58
C ALA A 173 3.94 18.36 19.13
N ILE A 174 4.98 19.13 18.83
CA ILE A 174 5.26 19.58 17.46
C ILE A 174 6.68 19.16 17.08
N ASN A 175 6.82 18.54 15.91
CA ASN A 175 8.09 18.12 15.34
C ASN A 175 8.26 18.65 13.91
N GLY A 176 9.44 19.19 13.61
CA GLY A 176 9.82 19.63 12.28
C GLY A 176 11.19 19.10 11.90
N LEU A 177 11.30 18.45 10.74
CA LEU A 177 12.56 17.92 10.23
C LEU A 177 12.80 18.40 8.79
N ILE A 178 13.99 18.94 8.54
CA ILE A 178 14.45 19.29 7.20
C ILE A 178 15.80 18.61 6.97
N ALA A 179 15.89 17.77 5.94
CA ALA A 179 17.13 17.12 5.55
C ALA A 179 17.42 17.42 4.08
N THR A 180 18.65 17.87 3.81
CA THR A 180 19.06 18.29 2.47
C THR A 180 20.40 17.63 2.15
N ASN A 181 20.44 16.75 1.16
CA ASN A 181 21.62 16.00 0.77
C ASN A 181 21.92 16.30 -0.70
N LEU A 182 23.04 16.95 -0.97
CA LEU A 182 23.47 17.33 -2.30
C LEU A 182 24.80 16.66 -2.65
N VAL A 183 24.85 15.99 -3.79
CA VAL A 183 26.10 15.55 -4.43
C VAL A 183 26.24 16.25 -5.78
N LEU A 184 27.37 16.93 -5.99
CA LEU A 184 27.84 17.38 -7.30
C LEU A 184 29.18 16.70 -7.55
N SER A 185 29.30 15.94 -8.64
CA SER A 185 30.56 15.27 -8.94
C SER A 185 30.85 15.12 -10.41
N ASP A 186 32.12 15.31 -10.76
CA ASP A 186 32.61 15.34 -12.13
C ASP A 186 33.89 14.51 -12.30
N SER A 187 33.99 13.78 -13.41
CA SER A 187 35.20 13.04 -13.80
C SER A 187 35.58 13.31 -15.26
N LYS A 188 36.82 13.70 -15.52
CA LYS A 188 37.31 14.08 -16.85
C LYS A 188 38.68 13.46 -17.15
N ALA A 189 38.76 12.61 -18.18
CA ALA A 189 40.01 12.05 -18.71
C ALA A 189 40.20 12.48 -20.16
N TYR A 190 41.20 13.31 -20.49
CA TYR A 190 41.27 13.84 -21.86
C TYR A 190 42.66 14.08 -22.45
N ILE A 191 42.73 14.12 -23.77
CA ILE A 191 43.90 14.57 -24.53
C ILE A 191 43.47 15.69 -25.49
N THR A 192 44.17 16.82 -25.47
CA THR A 192 43.87 17.99 -26.30
C THR A 192 45.12 18.51 -27.02
N ASN A 193 44.97 19.00 -28.25
CA ASN A 193 46.01 19.74 -28.99
C ASN A 193 47.38 19.03 -29.05
N SER A 194 47.43 17.70 -29.15
CA SER A 194 48.66 16.91 -28.94
C SER A 194 49.02 16.01 -30.13
N ASP A 195 50.24 15.47 -30.14
CA ASP A 195 50.70 14.43 -31.05
C ASP A 195 51.11 13.19 -30.23
N ILE A 196 50.39 12.07 -30.39
CA ILE A 196 50.58 10.86 -29.58
C ILE A 196 51.05 9.70 -30.48
N THR A 197 52.20 9.12 -30.12
CA THR A 197 52.76 7.95 -30.80
C THR A 197 53.13 6.83 -29.83
N THR A 198 52.62 5.62 -30.05
CA THR A 198 53.08 4.40 -29.35
C THR A 198 53.74 3.41 -30.33
N THR A 199 54.71 2.65 -29.85
CA THR A 199 55.44 1.62 -30.61
C THR A 199 55.45 0.30 -29.85
N GLN A 200 55.71 -0.83 -30.52
CA GLN A 200 55.77 -2.19 -29.90
C GLN A 200 54.49 -2.59 -29.15
N ASP A 201 53.34 -2.56 -29.86
CA ASP A 201 52.04 -2.97 -29.33
C ASP A 201 51.54 -2.14 -28.13
N GLY A 202 52.04 -0.91 -27.94
CA GLY A 202 51.59 -0.03 -26.86
C GLY A 202 50.18 0.55 -27.08
N ASP A 203 49.32 0.44 -26.08
CA ASP A 203 47.93 0.92 -26.12
C ASP A 203 47.79 2.39 -25.69
N LEU A 204 46.66 3.01 -26.05
CA LEU A 204 46.18 4.27 -25.48
C LEU A 204 44.86 4.03 -24.75
N ILE A 205 44.80 4.38 -23.46
CA ILE A 205 43.63 4.18 -22.61
C ILE A 205 43.26 5.51 -21.93
N LEU A 206 42.04 5.98 -22.18
CA LEU A 206 41.38 7.08 -21.47
C LEU A 206 40.20 6.48 -20.71
N ASP A 207 40.19 6.62 -19.39
CA ASP A 207 39.18 6.05 -18.51
C ASP A 207 38.69 7.12 -17.52
N ALA A 208 37.48 7.60 -17.72
CA ALA A 208 36.81 8.51 -16.79
C ALA A 208 35.69 7.74 -16.08
N LYS A 209 35.70 7.77 -14.75
CA LYS A 209 34.70 7.14 -13.90
C LYS A 209 34.17 8.12 -12.85
N ASN A 210 32.86 8.15 -12.66
CA ASN A 210 32.17 8.93 -11.63
C ASN A 210 31.15 8.04 -10.92
N THR A 211 31.22 7.96 -9.58
CA THR A 211 30.28 7.20 -8.76
C THR A 211 29.70 8.08 -7.67
N SER A 212 28.48 8.56 -7.88
CA SER A 212 27.73 9.43 -6.98
C SER A 212 26.67 8.63 -6.21
N ALA A 213 26.61 8.78 -4.89
CA ALA A 213 25.62 8.07 -4.09
C ALA A 213 25.03 8.90 -2.93
N ILE A 214 23.74 8.73 -2.67
CA ILE A 214 23.05 9.23 -1.47
C ILE A 214 22.26 8.09 -0.83
N ASP A 215 22.51 7.79 0.44
CA ASP A 215 21.68 6.92 1.29
C ASP A 215 21.10 7.75 2.43
N ALA A 216 19.83 8.14 2.31
CA ALA A 216 19.11 9.00 3.26
C ALA A 216 18.02 8.22 4.01
N LYS A 217 18.14 8.12 5.33
CA LYS A 217 17.12 7.55 6.22
C LYS A 217 16.64 8.60 7.21
N ILE A 218 15.36 8.94 7.17
CA ILE A 218 14.75 9.97 7.99
C ILE A 218 13.54 9.39 8.71
N VAL A 219 13.50 9.51 10.03
CA VAL A 219 12.41 9.01 10.87
C VAL A 219 11.97 10.12 11.84
N SER A 220 10.70 10.50 11.77
CA SER A 220 10.08 11.46 12.67
C SER A 220 8.89 10.82 13.37
N THR A 221 8.84 10.93 14.70
CA THR A 221 7.73 10.46 15.54
C THR A 221 7.28 11.58 16.47
N THR A 222 6.00 11.88 16.48
CA THR A 222 5.37 12.90 17.33
C THR A 222 4.20 12.27 18.07
N GLN A 223 4.20 12.32 19.40
CA GLN A 223 3.17 11.72 20.25
C GLN A 223 2.62 12.76 21.23
N SER A 224 1.31 12.83 21.38
CA SER A 224 0.67 13.72 22.34
C SER A 224 -0.58 13.12 22.97
N GLY A 225 -0.89 13.55 24.18
CA GLY A 225 -2.21 13.35 24.82
C GLY A 225 -3.34 14.25 24.29
N ASP A 226 -3.05 15.18 23.37
CA ASP A 226 -4.05 16.03 22.69
C ASP A 226 -3.57 16.35 21.26
N LYS A 227 -2.58 17.23 21.06
CA LYS A 227 -2.18 17.70 19.73
C LYS A 227 -0.79 17.21 19.30
N ALA A 228 -0.72 16.39 18.26
CA ALA A 228 0.53 15.92 17.64
C ALA A 228 0.67 16.43 16.20
N ILE A 229 1.73 17.21 15.91
CA ILE A 229 2.00 17.74 14.57
C ILE A 229 3.42 17.38 14.15
N GLY A 230 3.57 16.63 13.05
CA GLY A 230 4.88 16.31 12.45
C GLY A 230 4.99 16.86 11.03
N VAL A 231 6.09 17.52 10.69
CA VAL A 231 6.41 17.95 9.32
C VAL A 231 7.81 17.49 8.95
N THR A 232 7.94 16.78 7.82
CA THR A 232 9.24 16.33 7.28
C THR A 232 9.45 16.83 5.86
N LEU A 233 10.55 17.53 5.61
CA LEU A 233 11.00 17.95 4.29
C LEU A 233 12.35 17.29 3.98
N ALA A 234 12.43 16.52 2.90
CA ALA A 234 13.63 15.81 2.50
C ALA A 234 13.97 16.12 1.04
N PHE A 235 15.16 16.66 0.81
CA PHE A 235 15.66 17.02 -0.52
C PHE A 235 16.97 16.28 -0.76
N ASN A 236 16.96 15.32 -1.68
CA ASN A 236 18.13 14.53 -2.03
C ASN A 236 18.40 14.76 -3.52
N THR A 237 19.57 15.28 -3.86
CA THR A 237 19.89 15.65 -5.24
C THR A 237 21.30 15.23 -5.63
N ILE A 238 21.42 14.61 -6.80
CA ILE A 238 22.70 14.33 -7.47
C ILE A 238 22.67 15.06 -8.81
N GLY A 239 23.62 15.96 -9.05
CA GLY A 239 23.67 16.70 -10.31
C GLY A 239 22.71 17.90 -10.43
N TRP A 240 22.41 18.57 -9.31
CA TRP A 240 21.53 19.74 -9.26
C TRP A 240 22.05 20.78 -8.27
N GLU A 241 22.03 22.07 -8.59
CA GLU A 241 22.54 23.09 -7.67
C GLU A 241 21.72 23.24 -6.37
N ALA A 242 22.40 23.54 -5.25
CA ALA A 242 21.76 23.87 -3.97
C ALA A 242 20.97 25.18 -4.04
N GLN A 243 19.70 25.16 -3.64
CA GLN A 243 18.84 26.35 -3.62
C GLN A 243 18.32 26.74 -2.23
N ASN A 244 17.70 27.93 -2.13
CA ASN A 244 17.08 28.43 -0.89
C ASN A 244 15.75 27.71 -0.59
N ILE A 245 15.85 26.57 0.07
CA ILE A 245 14.77 25.60 0.30
C ILE A 245 13.55 26.17 1.05
N LEU A 246 13.72 27.12 1.97
CA LEU A 246 12.62 27.67 2.79
C LEU A 246 11.64 28.56 2.01
N PHE A 247 12.06 29.19 0.90
CA PHE A 247 11.23 30.11 0.11
C PHE A 247 10.58 29.46 -1.13
N ARG A 248 10.89 28.18 -1.40
CA ARG A 248 10.40 27.43 -2.57
C ARG A 248 9.64 26.14 -2.20
N THR A 249 9.32 25.91 -0.93
CA THR A 249 8.40 24.82 -0.51
C THR A 249 7.01 24.96 -1.16
N ILE A 250 6.65 26.17 -1.58
CA ILE A 250 5.48 26.44 -2.43
C ILE A 250 5.73 25.99 -3.88
N ASP A 251 6.90 26.28 -4.44
CA ASP A 251 7.28 25.93 -5.83
C ASP A 251 7.41 24.41 -6.04
N ALA A 252 7.81 23.65 -5.02
CA ALA A 252 7.84 22.19 -5.05
C ALA A 252 6.43 21.57 -5.07
N LEU A 253 5.45 22.22 -4.44
CA LEU A 253 4.03 21.86 -4.52
C LEU A 253 3.39 22.32 -5.84
N LEU A 254 3.96 23.35 -6.47
CA LEU A 254 3.44 23.92 -7.72
C LEU A 254 4.06 23.33 -8.98
N GLY A 255 5.28 22.75 -8.94
CA GLY A 255 5.93 22.09 -10.08
C GLY A 255 6.81 23.01 -10.94
N THR A 256 7.22 24.17 -10.42
CA THR A 256 8.27 24.99 -11.06
C THR A 256 9.67 24.43 -10.74
N SER A 257 10.66 24.66 -11.61
CA SER A 257 12.07 24.24 -11.42
C SER A 257 12.52 24.45 -9.97
N ILE A 258 12.99 23.42 -9.26
CA ILE A 258 13.42 23.49 -7.85
C ILE A 258 14.93 23.81 -7.74
N GLY A 259 15.64 23.82 -8.87
CA GLY A 259 17.04 24.19 -8.98
C GLY A 259 17.50 24.24 -10.43
N ASP A 260 18.66 24.86 -10.61
CA ASP A 260 19.37 24.83 -11.88
C ASP A 260 20.09 23.47 -11.98
N GLU A 261 19.94 22.83 -13.13
CA GLU A 261 20.56 21.55 -13.43
C GLU A 261 22.09 21.73 -13.54
N ASP A 262 22.85 20.88 -12.84
CA ASP A 262 24.32 20.85 -12.85
C ASP A 262 24.76 19.39 -12.87
N THR A 263 24.63 18.76 -14.03
CA THR A 263 24.71 17.31 -14.24
C THR A 263 25.94 16.70 -13.56
N ALA A 264 25.81 15.52 -12.96
CA ALA A 264 26.97 14.74 -12.54
C ALA A 264 27.67 14.18 -13.80
N GLN A 265 28.81 14.75 -14.18
CA GLN A 265 29.40 14.52 -15.51
C GLN A 265 30.56 13.51 -15.50
N THR A 266 30.59 12.63 -16.50
CA THR A 266 31.76 11.81 -16.83
C THR A 266 32.15 12.03 -18.29
N LYS A 267 33.38 12.50 -18.56
CA LYS A 267 33.84 12.80 -19.91
C LYS A 267 35.22 12.17 -20.18
N ALA A 268 35.30 11.35 -21.21
CA ALA A 268 36.55 10.79 -21.73
C ALA A 268 36.75 11.21 -23.19
N TYR A 269 37.73 12.04 -23.53
CA TYR A 269 37.77 12.59 -24.89
C TYR A 269 39.16 12.90 -25.44
N ILE A 270 39.24 12.90 -26.77
CA ILE A 270 40.41 13.32 -27.53
C ILE A 270 39.98 14.41 -28.50
N GLU A 271 40.57 15.60 -28.36
CA GLU A 271 40.26 16.77 -29.20
C GLU A 271 41.54 17.26 -29.89
N ASP A 272 41.44 17.56 -31.18
CA ASP A 272 42.51 18.18 -31.98
C ASP A 272 43.89 17.52 -31.80
N THR A 273 43.91 16.19 -31.74
CA THR A 273 45.10 15.41 -31.38
C THR A 273 45.39 14.32 -32.41
N THR A 274 46.59 14.35 -33.00
CA THR A 274 47.05 13.32 -33.94
C THR A 274 47.37 12.03 -33.17
N LEU A 275 46.82 10.88 -33.60
CA LEU A 275 47.09 9.58 -32.98
C LEU A 275 47.81 8.62 -33.95
N THR A 276 48.93 8.05 -33.52
CA THR A 276 49.64 6.92 -34.17
C THR A 276 49.93 5.83 -33.15
N ILE A 277 49.00 4.88 -33.00
CA ILE A 277 48.99 3.89 -31.93
C ILE A 277 49.31 2.49 -32.51
N SER A 278 50.30 1.80 -31.93
CA SER A 278 50.68 0.44 -32.35
C SER A 278 49.80 -0.66 -31.74
N GLY A 279 49.14 -0.40 -30.60
CA GLY A 279 48.17 -1.28 -29.97
C GLY A 279 46.73 -0.80 -30.17
N ASP A 280 45.91 -0.98 -29.12
CA ASP A 280 44.50 -0.60 -29.07
C ASP A 280 44.30 0.85 -28.57
N VAL A 281 43.17 1.46 -28.90
CA VAL A 281 42.68 2.72 -28.32
C VAL A 281 41.37 2.45 -27.58
N SER A 282 41.33 2.76 -26.29
CA SER A 282 40.14 2.64 -25.45
C SER A 282 39.81 4.00 -24.84
N ILE A 283 38.59 4.49 -25.07
CA ILE A 283 38.04 5.71 -24.49
C ILE A 283 36.76 5.33 -23.77
N THR A 284 36.73 5.46 -22.45
CA THR A 284 35.60 4.99 -21.62
C THR A 284 35.15 6.07 -20.66
N ALA A 285 33.85 6.36 -20.65
CA ALA A 285 33.19 7.22 -19.68
C ALA A 285 32.10 6.41 -18.95
N ASP A 286 32.32 6.10 -17.67
CA ASP A 286 31.41 5.36 -16.79
C ASP A 286 30.83 6.29 -15.71
N ASN A 287 29.52 6.57 -15.77
CA ASN A 287 28.80 7.33 -14.75
C ASN A 287 27.78 6.43 -14.02
N SER A 288 27.81 6.47 -12.69
CA SER A 288 26.83 5.77 -11.86
C SER A 288 26.29 6.69 -10.77
N ALA A 289 24.98 6.92 -10.77
CA ALA A 289 24.28 7.76 -9.80
C ALA A 289 23.21 6.95 -9.05
N LEU A 290 23.39 6.76 -7.75
CA LEU A 290 22.48 6.00 -6.89
C LEU A 290 21.90 6.85 -5.76
N LEU A 291 20.58 7.00 -5.73
CA LEU A 291 19.87 7.70 -4.66
C LEU A 291 18.90 6.74 -3.97
N ASN A 292 19.15 6.43 -2.70
CA ASN A 292 18.27 5.68 -1.82
C ASN A 292 17.70 6.60 -0.73
N ALA A 293 16.38 6.77 -0.68
CA ALA A 293 15.69 7.61 0.30
C ALA A 293 14.58 6.82 1.01
N THR A 294 14.72 6.65 2.32
CA THR A 294 13.68 6.06 3.20
C THR A 294 13.24 7.09 4.22
N ILE A 295 12.02 7.62 4.09
CA ILE A 295 11.54 8.79 4.82
C ILE A 295 10.22 8.43 5.51
N SER A 296 10.12 8.67 6.81
CA SER A 296 8.90 8.41 7.58
C SER A 296 8.54 9.55 8.52
N ASN A 297 7.24 9.83 8.67
CA ASN A 297 6.72 10.82 9.60
C ASN A 297 5.43 10.33 10.25
N ALA A 298 5.46 10.10 11.55
CA ALA A 298 4.34 9.65 12.36
C ALA A 298 3.89 10.74 13.33
N ALA A 299 2.59 11.03 13.34
CA ALA A 299 1.93 11.86 14.34
C ALA A 299 0.81 11.04 14.99
N ASP A 300 0.85 10.89 16.31
CA ASP A 300 -0.11 10.10 17.08
C ASP A 300 -0.63 10.90 18.27
N SER A 301 -1.95 11.01 18.38
CA SER A 301 -2.68 11.68 19.43
C SER A 301 -3.56 10.65 20.13
N GLN A 302 -3.30 10.41 21.42
CA GLN A 302 -4.07 9.49 22.26
C GLN A 302 -4.62 10.27 23.46
N ALA A 303 -5.82 10.82 23.31
CA ALA A 303 -6.47 11.59 24.37
C ALA A 303 -7.47 10.73 25.13
N SER A 304 -7.44 10.80 26.45
CA SER A 304 -8.40 10.13 27.34
C SER A 304 -8.76 11.04 28.50
N ALA A 305 -10.05 11.14 28.83
CA ALA A 305 -10.57 11.91 29.95
C ALA A 305 -11.87 11.28 30.49
N LEU A 306 -12.40 11.72 31.64
CA LEU A 306 -13.72 11.31 32.09
C LEU A 306 -14.80 11.97 31.21
N TYR A 307 -14.56 13.21 30.77
CA TYR A 307 -15.46 13.98 29.91
C TYR A 307 -14.66 14.84 28.93
N GLY A 308 -15.20 15.07 27.73
CA GLY A 308 -14.72 16.10 26.79
C GLY A 308 -13.29 15.88 26.26
N ALA A 309 -12.90 14.64 25.99
CA ALA A 309 -11.58 14.35 25.42
C ALA A 309 -11.46 14.92 23.99
N GLY A 310 -10.34 15.59 23.69
CA GLY A 310 -10.05 16.17 22.38
C GLY A 310 -8.67 15.76 21.90
N GLY A 311 -8.54 15.49 20.60
CA GLY A 311 -7.30 15.01 20.01
C GLY A 311 -7.15 15.41 18.55
N THR A 312 -5.95 15.85 18.18
CA THR A 312 -5.60 16.20 16.81
C THR A 312 -4.23 15.62 16.44
N ALA A 313 -4.17 14.89 15.32
CA ALA A 313 -2.92 14.47 14.70
C ALA A 313 -2.78 15.04 13.29
N ALA A 314 -1.62 15.61 12.98
CA ALA A 314 -1.32 16.12 11.65
C ALA A 314 0.09 15.69 11.22
N SER A 315 0.20 15.08 10.04
CA SER A 315 1.47 14.64 9.45
C SER A 315 1.58 15.15 8.02
N ALA A 316 2.64 15.90 7.72
CA ALA A 316 2.95 16.37 6.38
C ALA A 316 4.35 15.93 5.96
N MET A 317 4.51 15.52 4.70
CA MET A 317 5.80 15.14 4.13
C MET A 317 5.97 15.68 2.71
N LEU A 318 7.15 16.22 2.43
CA LEU A 318 7.65 16.49 1.08
C LEU A 318 8.97 15.76 0.91
N ALA A 319 9.04 14.86 -0.06
CA ALA A 319 10.25 14.15 -0.45
C ALA A 319 10.57 14.45 -1.92
N SER A 320 11.72 15.06 -2.18
CA SER A 320 12.21 15.35 -3.53
C SER A 320 13.53 14.63 -3.73
N ASN A 321 13.56 13.70 -4.68
CA ASN A 321 14.75 12.94 -5.06
C ASN A 321 15.02 13.21 -6.53
N MET A 322 16.17 13.80 -6.85
CA MET A 322 16.47 14.21 -8.23
C MET A 322 17.88 13.76 -8.59
N VAL A 323 18.01 13.15 -9.76
CA VAL A 323 19.29 12.71 -10.33
C VAL A 323 19.38 13.31 -11.72
N SER A 324 20.47 14.02 -11.99
CA SER A 324 20.84 14.43 -13.35
C SER A 324 22.28 14.01 -13.61
N SER A 325 22.50 13.27 -14.70
CA SER A 325 23.79 12.68 -15.05
C SER A 325 24.09 12.77 -16.54
N GLU A 326 25.38 12.78 -16.88
CA GLU A 326 25.87 12.85 -18.26
C GLU A 326 27.12 11.98 -18.43
N ALA A 327 27.16 11.14 -19.46
CA ALA A 327 28.35 10.37 -19.84
C ALA A 327 28.73 10.61 -21.31
N LYS A 328 29.98 11.01 -21.57
CA LYS A 328 30.46 11.29 -22.94
C LYS A 328 31.83 10.73 -23.23
N ALA A 329 31.96 10.04 -24.37
CA ALA A 329 33.20 9.49 -24.87
C ALA A 329 33.39 9.81 -26.34
N TYR A 330 34.45 10.52 -26.73
CA TYR A 330 34.56 10.93 -28.13
C TYR A 330 35.98 11.23 -28.64
N ILE A 331 36.08 11.24 -29.97
CA ILE A 331 37.20 11.80 -30.72
C ILE A 331 36.65 12.91 -31.62
N ASP A 332 37.20 14.12 -31.51
CA ASP A 332 36.73 15.28 -32.26
C ASP A 332 37.90 16.14 -32.76
N PHE A 333 37.68 16.85 -33.86
CA PHE A 333 38.61 17.82 -34.41
C PHE A 333 37.89 19.05 -34.97
N ASP A 334 38.45 20.24 -34.75
CA ASP A 334 37.99 21.48 -35.39
C ASP A 334 38.12 21.43 -36.93
N SER A 335 39.05 20.61 -37.42
CA SER A 335 39.28 20.35 -38.85
C SER A 335 39.84 18.95 -39.04
N THR A 336 39.55 18.30 -40.19
CA THR A 336 39.83 16.87 -40.40
C THR A 336 41.22 16.44 -39.89
N GLY A 337 41.24 15.65 -38.81
CA GLY A 337 42.45 15.13 -38.17
C GLY A 337 42.74 13.67 -38.51
N THR A 338 43.88 13.14 -38.05
CA THR A 338 44.28 11.75 -38.35
C THR A 338 44.40 10.88 -37.11
N VAL A 339 43.74 9.72 -37.14
CA VAL A 339 43.77 8.69 -36.10
C VAL A 339 44.16 7.35 -36.73
N THR A 340 45.32 6.82 -36.36
CA THR A 340 45.78 5.49 -36.80
C THR A 340 46.00 4.60 -35.60
N ALA A 341 45.33 3.45 -35.56
CA ALA A 341 45.55 2.37 -34.60
C ALA A 341 45.84 1.07 -35.35
N SER A 342 46.87 0.32 -34.98
CA SER A 342 47.10 -1.02 -35.57
C SER A 342 46.15 -2.07 -34.98
N GLY A 343 45.64 -1.83 -33.76
CA GLY A 343 44.65 -2.64 -33.07
C GLY A 343 43.22 -2.08 -33.19
N VAL A 344 42.41 -2.35 -32.18
CA VAL A 344 40.99 -1.98 -32.08
C VAL A 344 40.83 -0.55 -31.53
N ILE A 345 39.82 0.18 -32.00
CA ILE A 345 39.37 1.42 -31.37
C ILE A 345 38.02 1.17 -30.69
N THR A 346 37.94 1.47 -29.39
CA THR A 346 36.75 1.30 -28.56
C THR A 346 36.41 2.63 -27.90
N ILE A 347 35.20 3.13 -28.11
CA ILE A 347 34.67 4.36 -27.52
C ILE A 347 33.35 4.00 -26.84
N ILE A 348 33.28 4.09 -25.52
CA ILE A 348 32.12 3.64 -24.73
C ILE A 348 31.74 4.72 -23.73
N SER A 349 30.46 5.06 -23.71
CA SER A 349 29.84 5.84 -22.64
C SER A 349 28.75 5.01 -22.00
N GLU A 350 28.74 4.96 -20.67
CA GLU A 350 27.73 4.26 -19.88
C GLU A 350 27.24 5.21 -18.78
N ASP A 351 25.93 5.34 -18.64
CA ASP A 351 25.30 6.04 -17.53
C ASP A 351 24.20 5.19 -16.89
N ALA A 352 24.30 5.00 -15.58
CA ALA A 352 23.35 4.26 -14.78
C ALA A 352 22.82 5.14 -13.64
N ALA A 353 21.60 5.66 -13.79
CA ALA A 353 20.93 6.50 -12.83
C ALA A 353 19.77 5.76 -12.14
N THR A 354 19.77 5.68 -10.81
CA THR A 354 18.75 4.95 -10.05
C THR A 354 18.25 5.72 -8.83
N ILE A 355 16.93 5.80 -8.68
CA ILE A 355 16.25 6.28 -7.46
C ILE A 355 15.47 5.13 -6.80
N TYR A 356 15.79 4.82 -5.55
CA TYR A 356 14.95 4.06 -4.63
C TYR A 356 14.32 5.03 -3.63
N SER A 357 13.00 5.19 -3.67
CA SER A 357 12.24 6.10 -2.80
C SER A 357 11.16 5.35 -2.04
N ASN A 358 11.23 5.35 -0.71
CA ASN A 358 10.23 4.77 0.18
C ASN A 358 9.80 5.81 1.21
N THR A 359 8.58 6.31 1.04
CA THR A 359 8.00 7.36 1.88
C THR A 359 6.77 6.83 2.62
N LYS A 360 6.70 7.11 3.92
CA LYS A 360 5.58 6.66 4.76
C LYS A 360 5.10 7.74 5.72
N ILE A 361 3.80 7.97 5.78
CA ILE A 361 3.20 8.72 6.89
C ILE A 361 2.19 7.89 7.66
N VAL A 362 2.12 8.19 8.94
CA VAL A 362 1.04 7.75 9.82
C VAL A 362 0.50 8.98 10.54
N SER A 363 -0.79 9.23 10.45
CA SER A 363 -1.48 10.21 11.29
C SER A 363 -2.63 9.52 12.01
N SER A 364 -2.60 9.51 13.34
CA SER A 364 -3.56 8.77 14.16
C SER A 364 -4.06 9.67 15.28
N SER A 365 -5.37 9.84 15.38
CA SER A 365 -5.99 10.46 16.54
C SER A 365 -7.05 9.51 17.10
N VAL A 366 -6.95 9.22 18.39
CA VAL A 366 -7.91 8.40 19.12
C VAL A 366 -8.29 9.15 20.39
N THR A 367 -9.59 9.32 20.61
CA THR A 367 -10.11 10.06 21.77
C THR A 367 -11.18 9.26 22.48
N THR A 368 -11.01 9.07 23.80
CA THR A 368 -11.95 8.30 24.63
C THR A 368 -12.43 9.10 25.84
N ASN A 369 -13.72 8.98 26.18
CA ASN A 369 -14.23 9.47 27.46
C ASN A 369 -15.34 8.59 28.06
N ASP A 370 -15.07 7.96 29.19
CA ASP A 370 -15.95 6.91 29.73
C ASP A 370 -16.84 7.37 30.90
N GLY A 371 -16.83 8.66 31.26
CA GLY A 371 -17.70 9.18 32.31
C GLY A 371 -17.38 8.70 33.71
N ALA A 372 -16.18 8.16 33.94
CA ALA A 372 -15.79 7.42 35.14
C ALA A 372 -16.43 6.03 35.25
N ALA A 373 -16.98 5.44 34.18
CA ALA A 373 -17.50 4.08 34.18
C ALA A 373 -16.43 3.06 34.61
N SER A 374 -15.22 3.17 34.06
CA SER A 374 -14.07 2.33 34.44
C SER A 374 -13.71 2.45 35.91
N ILE A 375 -13.64 3.67 36.43
CA ILE A 375 -13.36 4.00 37.84
C ILE A 375 -14.45 3.39 38.76
N THR A 376 -15.71 3.48 38.37
CA THR A 376 -16.80 2.92 39.19
C THR A 376 -16.78 1.40 39.22
N ASN A 377 -16.47 0.72 38.10
CA ASN A 377 -16.33 -0.73 38.05
C ASN A 377 -15.12 -1.22 38.85
N GLU A 378 -13.97 -0.55 38.72
CA GLU A 378 -12.77 -0.77 39.56
C GLU A 378 -13.14 -0.72 41.05
N THR A 379 -13.78 0.37 41.49
CA THR A 379 -14.17 0.55 42.90
C THR A 379 -15.14 -0.54 43.40
N ILE A 380 -16.06 -1.05 42.55
CA ILE A 380 -16.95 -2.17 42.89
C ILE A 380 -16.14 -3.49 42.92
N GLY A 381 -15.19 -3.65 42.00
CA GLY A 381 -14.12 -4.66 42.02
C GLY A 381 -13.44 -4.77 43.37
N ASP A 382 -13.02 -3.63 43.90
CA ASP A 382 -12.27 -3.57 45.14
C ASP A 382 -13.07 -3.89 46.39
N LEU A 383 -14.39 -3.79 46.32
CA LEU A 383 -15.29 -4.20 47.38
C LEU A 383 -15.52 -5.72 47.40
N THR A 384 -15.08 -6.45 46.37
CA THR A 384 -15.24 -7.91 46.28
C THR A 384 -14.11 -8.65 47.00
N SER A 385 -14.47 -9.53 47.94
CA SER A 385 -13.52 -10.31 48.72
C SER A 385 -12.71 -11.29 47.85
N ALA A 386 -11.41 -11.36 48.04
CA ALA A 386 -10.51 -12.35 47.44
C ALA A 386 -9.74 -13.13 48.51
N ASP A 387 -9.40 -14.38 48.23
CA ASP A 387 -8.63 -15.27 49.11
C ASP A 387 -7.11 -15.15 48.84
N PHE A 388 -6.76 -14.88 47.58
CA PHE A 388 -5.40 -14.64 47.10
C PHE A 388 -5.28 -13.39 46.21
N LEU A 389 -4.05 -12.93 46.05
CA LEU A 389 -3.64 -11.88 45.13
C LEU A 389 -2.79 -12.49 44.01
N SER A 390 -2.83 -11.91 42.81
CA SER A 390 -1.95 -12.31 41.70
C SER A 390 -0.46 -12.21 42.06
N GLU A 391 -0.10 -11.36 43.02
CA GLU A 391 1.27 -11.19 43.52
C GLU A 391 1.73 -12.28 44.51
N ASP A 392 0.83 -13.18 44.94
CA ASP A 392 1.14 -14.21 45.94
C ASP A 392 2.05 -15.34 45.40
N GLY A 393 2.44 -15.29 44.11
CA GLY A 393 3.27 -16.30 43.46
C GLY A 393 2.59 -17.67 43.38
N SER A 394 3.35 -18.75 43.56
CA SER A 394 2.82 -20.11 43.51
C SER A 394 1.98 -20.47 44.75
N GLN A 395 0.67 -20.60 44.57
CA GLN A 395 -0.29 -20.97 45.59
C GLN A 395 -0.99 -22.28 45.26
N LYS A 396 -1.34 -23.05 46.29
CA LYS A 396 -2.16 -24.26 46.14
C LYS A 396 -3.62 -23.86 46.24
N LEU A 397 -4.33 -23.88 45.11
CA LEU A 397 -5.72 -23.46 45.03
C LEU A 397 -6.69 -24.64 45.13
N LEU A 398 -7.79 -24.41 45.85
CA LEU A 398 -8.97 -25.26 45.91
C LEU A 398 -10.09 -24.64 45.08
N PHE A 399 -10.97 -25.50 44.55
CA PHE A 399 -12.19 -25.05 43.90
C PHE A 399 -12.94 -23.99 44.72
N GLY A 400 -13.29 -22.88 44.06
CA GLY A 400 -14.04 -21.77 44.64
C GLY A 400 -13.19 -20.68 45.30
N GLU A 401 -11.89 -20.89 45.48
CA GLU A 401 -11.00 -19.85 45.98
C GLU A 401 -10.85 -18.70 44.98
N LYS A 402 -10.83 -17.47 45.48
CA LYS A 402 -10.87 -16.24 44.67
C LYS A 402 -9.50 -15.58 44.62
N VAL A 403 -9.10 -15.12 43.44
CA VAL A 403 -7.86 -14.38 43.22
C VAL A 403 -8.17 -13.00 42.66
N ARG A 404 -7.65 -11.96 43.28
CA ARG A 404 -7.68 -10.59 42.74
C ARG A 404 -6.42 -10.33 41.92
N LEU A 405 -6.59 -9.79 40.72
CA LEU A 405 -5.48 -9.33 39.90
C LEU A 405 -5.06 -7.93 40.35
N SER A 406 -3.76 -7.67 40.38
CA SER A 406 -3.24 -6.31 40.54
C SER A 406 -3.67 -5.41 39.37
N ASP A 407 -3.71 -4.09 39.60
CA ASP A 407 -4.09 -3.10 38.58
C ASP A 407 -3.10 -3.02 37.42
N ASP A 408 -1.88 -3.52 37.62
CA ASP A 408 -0.81 -3.61 36.61
C ASP A 408 -0.64 -5.02 36.01
N TYR A 409 -1.58 -5.94 36.28
CA TYR A 409 -1.47 -7.33 35.81
C TYR A 409 -1.53 -7.45 34.28
N ALA A 410 -0.53 -8.09 33.68
CA ALA A 410 -0.35 -8.13 32.22
C ALA A 410 -0.47 -9.54 31.59
N SER A 411 -0.65 -10.60 32.38
CA SER A 411 -0.51 -12.00 31.92
C SER A 411 -1.83 -12.67 31.47
N GLY A 412 -2.90 -11.89 31.25
CA GLY A 412 -4.22 -12.36 30.80
C GLY A 412 -5.31 -12.24 31.88
N GLY A 413 -6.52 -11.81 31.47
CA GLY A 413 -7.59 -11.36 32.37
C GLY A 413 -7.68 -9.82 32.48
N LYS A 414 -8.76 -9.29 33.07
CA LYS A 414 -8.95 -7.85 33.33
C LYS A 414 -8.23 -7.47 34.63
N ALA A 415 -7.23 -6.59 34.55
CA ALA A 415 -6.52 -6.06 35.72
C ALA A 415 -7.51 -5.45 36.75
N GLY A 416 -7.20 -5.58 38.04
CA GLY A 416 -8.11 -5.18 39.15
C GLY A 416 -9.32 -6.09 39.38
N ALA A 417 -9.65 -7.01 38.46
CA ALA A 417 -10.81 -7.89 38.62
C ALA A 417 -10.55 -9.10 39.54
N VAL A 418 -11.62 -9.70 40.06
CA VAL A 418 -11.58 -10.90 40.91
C VAL A 418 -12.06 -12.12 40.13
N TYR A 419 -11.26 -13.20 40.17
CA TYR A 419 -11.54 -14.46 39.50
C TYR A 419 -11.73 -15.58 40.52
N LYS A 420 -12.75 -16.41 40.35
CA LYS A 420 -12.99 -17.64 41.09
C LYS A 420 -12.32 -18.81 40.38
N PHE A 421 -11.52 -19.58 41.10
CA PHE A 421 -10.90 -20.79 40.59
C PHE A 421 -11.93 -21.92 40.44
N LEU A 422 -11.97 -22.54 39.27
CA LEU A 422 -12.90 -23.60 38.90
C LEU A 422 -12.24 -24.98 38.83
N GLY A 423 -10.91 -25.05 38.91
CA GLY A 423 -10.23 -26.35 38.99
C GLY A 423 -10.44 -27.02 40.34
N ASN A 424 -10.14 -28.32 40.43
CA ASN A 424 -10.28 -29.08 41.66
C ASN A 424 -9.25 -28.69 42.74
N ILE A 425 -8.00 -29.15 42.61
CA ILE A 425 -6.89 -28.83 43.51
C ILE A 425 -5.57 -28.81 42.75
N GLU A 426 -5.00 -27.62 42.56
CA GLU A 426 -3.78 -27.44 41.76
C GLU A 426 -2.85 -26.40 42.38
N THR A 427 -1.54 -26.55 42.17
CA THR A 427 -0.57 -25.50 42.51
C THR A 427 -0.37 -24.63 41.28
N ILE A 428 -0.80 -23.36 41.36
CA ILE A 428 -0.77 -22.40 40.26
C ILE A 428 0.11 -21.22 40.64
N ASP A 429 0.97 -20.78 39.73
CA ASP A 429 1.71 -19.53 39.85
C ASP A 429 0.80 -18.34 39.47
N LEU A 430 0.21 -17.72 40.50
CA LEU A 430 -0.78 -16.65 40.33
C LEU A 430 -0.21 -15.40 39.64
N SER A 431 1.12 -15.22 39.66
CA SER A 431 1.79 -14.06 39.06
C SER A 431 1.91 -14.14 37.54
N ASN A 432 1.81 -15.33 36.95
CA ASN A 432 1.99 -15.55 35.51
C ASN A 432 0.87 -16.37 34.86
N THR A 433 -0.21 -16.69 35.59
CA THR A 433 -1.32 -17.48 35.07
C THR A 433 -2.22 -16.63 34.16
N ASP A 434 -2.79 -17.25 33.13
CA ASP A 434 -3.74 -16.60 32.25
C ASP A 434 -5.17 -16.74 32.80
N TYR A 435 -5.70 -15.66 33.39
CA TYR A 435 -7.06 -15.65 33.94
C TYR A 435 -8.16 -15.54 32.88
N SER A 436 -7.83 -15.39 31.59
CA SER A 436 -8.82 -15.44 30.51
C SER A 436 -9.30 -16.87 30.19
N ASN A 437 -8.60 -17.89 30.69
CA ASN A 437 -8.96 -19.29 30.48
C ASN A 437 -10.19 -19.71 31.33
N GLN A 438 -11.37 -19.66 30.71
CA GLN A 438 -12.65 -20.03 31.32
C GLN A 438 -12.80 -21.51 31.71
N ASP A 439 -11.86 -22.38 31.33
CA ASP A 439 -11.86 -23.77 31.81
C ASP A 439 -11.52 -23.84 33.31
N TYR A 440 -10.67 -22.91 33.79
CA TYR A 440 -10.14 -22.88 35.15
C TYR A 440 -10.49 -21.61 35.93
N TRP A 441 -10.86 -20.52 35.26
CA TRP A 441 -11.10 -19.22 35.88
C TRP A 441 -12.44 -18.64 35.46
N GLN A 442 -13.25 -18.25 36.44
CA GLN A 442 -14.46 -17.48 36.20
C GLN A 442 -14.27 -16.07 36.75
N GLN A 443 -14.35 -15.07 35.89
CA GLN A 443 -14.44 -13.68 36.35
C GLN A 443 -15.75 -13.49 37.12
N LEU A 444 -15.68 -12.96 38.35
CA LEU A 444 -16.88 -12.58 39.10
C LEU A 444 -17.40 -11.27 38.51
N LYS A 445 -18.50 -11.30 37.77
CA LYS A 445 -19.00 -10.16 36.97
C LYS A 445 -19.79 -9.12 37.79
N GLY A 446 -20.09 -9.40 39.05
CA GLY A 446 -20.70 -8.43 39.99
C GLY A 446 -19.88 -7.14 40.24
N THR A 447 -18.75 -6.98 39.56
CA THR A 447 -17.83 -5.84 39.60
C THR A 447 -17.76 -5.03 38.31
N ASN A 448 -18.47 -5.44 37.23
CA ASN A 448 -18.54 -4.72 35.94
C ASN A 448 -20.00 -4.42 35.56
N ILE A 449 -20.77 -3.80 36.46
CA ILE A 449 -22.20 -3.54 36.27
C ILE A 449 -22.43 -2.28 35.42
N ILE A 450 -21.44 -1.38 35.35
CA ILE A 450 -21.50 -0.17 34.54
C ILE A 450 -20.91 -0.48 33.15
N PRO A 451 -21.63 -0.25 32.05
CA PRO A 451 -21.09 -0.46 30.72
C PRO A 451 -19.85 0.40 30.44
N GLU A 452 -18.81 -0.20 29.85
CA GLU A 452 -17.57 0.46 29.44
C GLU A 452 -17.46 0.49 27.90
N GLY A 453 -16.54 1.30 27.36
CA GLY A 453 -16.25 1.32 25.92
C GLY A 453 -17.04 2.35 25.10
N TYR A 454 -17.93 3.11 25.72
CA TYR A 454 -18.69 4.18 25.08
C TYR A 454 -18.20 5.57 25.49
N ASN A 455 -18.15 6.48 24.51
CA ASN A 455 -17.90 7.89 24.76
C ASN A 455 -19.17 8.55 25.31
N VAL A 456 -19.21 8.90 26.60
CA VAL A 456 -20.43 9.43 27.27
C VAL A 456 -20.66 10.92 27.05
N SER A 457 -19.69 11.61 26.48
CA SER A 457 -19.73 13.02 26.08
C SER A 457 -18.97 13.19 24.76
N ASP A 458 -19.06 14.37 24.15
CA ASP A 458 -18.36 14.66 22.90
C ASP A 458 -16.86 14.35 23.01
N SER A 459 -16.35 13.53 22.09
CA SER A 459 -14.94 13.14 21.99
C SER A 459 -14.42 13.54 20.61
N ASP A 460 -13.84 14.73 20.49
CA ASP A 460 -13.42 15.24 19.17
C ASP A 460 -12.07 14.66 18.74
N SER A 461 -12.05 13.92 17.64
CA SER A 461 -10.85 13.37 17.01
C SER A 461 -10.67 13.92 15.59
N THR A 462 -9.47 14.37 15.26
CA THR A 462 -9.12 14.77 13.89
C THR A 462 -7.73 14.26 13.52
N ALA A 463 -7.61 13.60 12.38
CA ALA A 463 -6.34 13.14 11.81
C ALA A 463 -6.18 13.62 10.37
N VAL A 464 -5.04 14.23 10.06
CA VAL A 464 -4.71 14.75 8.73
C VAL A 464 -3.34 14.23 8.30
N GLY A 465 -3.27 13.67 7.09
CA GLY A 465 -2.05 13.20 6.45
C GLY A 465 -1.89 13.75 5.05
N GLY A 466 -0.69 14.24 4.70
CA GLY A 466 -0.36 14.66 3.34
C GLY A 466 1.06 14.28 2.95
N ILE A 467 1.24 13.64 1.79
CA ILE A 467 2.56 13.36 1.20
C ILE A 467 2.65 13.98 -0.20
N VAL A 468 3.76 14.64 -0.47
CA VAL A 468 4.22 14.95 -1.83
C VAL A 468 5.55 14.25 -2.07
N VAL A 469 5.62 13.41 -3.10
CA VAL A 469 6.83 12.72 -3.53
C VAL A 469 7.14 13.10 -4.96
N ARG A 470 8.37 13.54 -5.20
CA ARG A 470 8.89 13.79 -6.54
C ARG A 470 10.17 13.00 -6.74
N ASN A 471 10.20 12.21 -7.81
CA ASN A 471 11.39 11.53 -8.30
C ASN A 471 11.63 11.97 -9.76
N ASP A 472 12.82 12.45 -10.04
CA ASP A 472 13.20 13.02 -11.35
C ASP A 472 14.56 12.45 -11.73
N VAL A 473 14.63 11.69 -12.82
CA VAL A 473 15.88 11.17 -13.39
C VAL A 473 16.06 11.77 -14.78
N ARG A 474 17.18 12.45 -14.97
CA ARG A 474 17.62 12.98 -16.26
C ARG A 474 18.97 12.36 -16.60
N SER A 475 19.10 11.78 -17.78
CA SER A 475 20.33 11.16 -18.23
C SER A 475 20.59 11.47 -19.71
N THR A 476 21.86 11.70 -20.05
CA THR A 476 22.30 11.83 -21.44
C THR A 476 23.62 11.10 -21.65
N VAL A 477 23.64 10.22 -22.64
CA VAL A 477 24.81 9.42 -23.03
C VAL A 477 25.14 9.67 -24.50
N GLU A 478 26.37 10.11 -24.79
CA GLU A 478 26.82 10.36 -26.16
C GLU A 478 28.21 9.76 -26.41
N SER A 479 28.33 8.93 -27.44
CA SER A 479 29.60 8.39 -27.91
C SER A 479 29.80 8.68 -29.40
N PHE A 480 30.90 9.33 -29.78
CA PHE A 480 31.04 9.73 -31.18
C PHE A 480 32.46 9.92 -31.71
N VAL A 481 32.54 9.95 -33.05
CA VAL A 481 33.71 10.41 -33.80
C VAL A 481 33.26 11.50 -34.78
N ASP A 482 33.90 12.66 -34.73
CA ASP A 482 33.63 13.76 -35.65
C ASP A 482 34.91 14.29 -36.29
N HIS A 483 34.81 14.73 -37.56
CA HIS A 483 35.91 15.31 -38.33
C HIS A 483 37.24 14.51 -38.28
N ALA A 484 37.22 13.18 -38.44
CA ALA A 484 38.42 12.36 -38.35
C ALA A 484 38.65 11.45 -39.56
N THR A 485 39.90 11.32 -40.00
CA THR A 485 40.36 10.22 -40.86
C THR A 485 40.91 9.09 -39.97
N VAL A 486 40.17 7.98 -39.89
CA VAL A 486 40.45 6.85 -38.99
C VAL A 486 40.90 5.61 -39.78
N SER A 487 41.99 4.99 -39.33
CA SER A 487 42.42 3.65 -39.78
C SER A 487 42.63 2.73 -38.57
N ALA A 488 41.90 1.61 -38.51
CA ALA A 488 41.94 0.66 -37.40
C ALA A 488 41.81 -0.81 -37.83
N ALA A 489 42.09 -1.76 -36.93
CA ALA A 489 41.73 -3.17 -37.14
C ALA A 489 40.20 -3.33 -37.17
N SER A 490 39.53 -2.96 -36.08
CA SER A 490 38.08 -2.82 -35.95
C SER A 490 37.74 -1.59 -35.10
N MET A 491 36.48 -1.17 -35.10
CA MET A 491 36.03 -0.02 -34.33
C MET A 491 34.66 -0.29 -33.67
N THR A 492 34.50 0.17 -32.43
CA THR A 492 33.23 0.10 -31.69
C THR A 492 32.95 1.42 -31.00
N ILE A 493 31.75 1.94 -31.19
CA ILE A 493 31.23 3.14 -30.54
C ILE A 493 29.93 2.74 -29.85
N ALA A 494 29.88 2.82 -28.51
CA ALA A 494 28.72 2.41 -27.74
C ALA A 494 28.24 3.50 -26.77
N ALA A 495 26.94 3.71 -26.70
CA ALA A 495 26.26 4.57 -25.75
C ALA A 495 25.20 3.75 -25.02
N ASN A 496 25.36 3.55 -23.71
CA ASN A 496 24.47 2.73 -22.89
C ASN A 496 23.86 3.57 -21.77
N GLU A 497 22.55 3.78 -21.83
CA GLU A 497 21.78 4.47 -20.80
C GLU A 497 20.91 3.48 -20.02
N THR A 498 20.90 3.61 -18.69
CA THR A 498 19.91 2.96 -17.83
C THR A 498 19.40 3.92 -16.75
N ALA A 499 18.14 4.32 -16.86
CA ALA A 499 17.42 5.06 -15.83
C ALA A 499 16.36 4.20 -15.12
N THR A 500 16.37 4.19 -13.78
CA THR A 500 15.38 3.46 -12.97
C THR A 500 14.82 4.30 -11.82
N ILE A 501 13.50 4.32 -11.69
CA ILE A 501 12.80 4.83 -10.50
C ILE A 501 12.01 3.69 -9.87
N GLN A 502 12.30 3.38 -8.61
CA GLN A 502 11.49 2.52 -7.75
C GLN A 502 10.93 3.37 -6.62
N ALA A 503 9.64 3.73 -6.71
CA ALA A 503 8.99 4.66 -5.80
C ALA A 503 7.83 4.00 -5.04
N THR A 504 7.75 4.27 -3.73
CA THR A 504 6.63 3.89 -2.87
C THR A 504 6.21 5.07 -2.00
N ALA A 505 4.92 5.41 -2.03
CA ALA A 505 4.28 6.34 -1.12
C ALA A 505 3.16 5.63 -0.36
N ASP A 506 3.31 5.49 0.97
CA ASP A 506 2.36 4.81 1.86
C ASP A 506 1.81 5.80 2.91
N SER A 507 0.52 6.07 2.88
CA SER A 507 -0.12 6.99 3.82
C SER A 507 -1.26 6.31 4.56
N VAL A 508 -1.18 6.32 5.89
CA VAL A 508 -2.23 5.81 6.78
C VAL A 508 -2.73 6.93 7.68
N VAL A 509 -4.02 7.23 7.59
CA VAL A 509 -4.68 8.24 8.42
C VAL A 509 -5.85 7.59 9.17
N LYS A 510 -5.89 7.75 10.49
CA LYS A 510 -6.93 7.19 11.36
C LYS A 510 -7.48 8.24 12.33
N SER A 511 -8.80 8.38 12.38
CA SER A 511 -9.50 9.13 13.43
C SER A 511 -10.50 8.21 14.14
N SER A 512 -10.61 8.34 15.46
CA SER A 512 -11.54 7.56 16.27
C SER A 512 -12.01 8.42 17.45
N GLY A 513 -13.08 9.17 17.22
CA GLY A 513 -13.79 9.98 18.22
C GLY A 513 -15.30 9.75 18.17
N GLY A 514 -16.08 10.78 18.44
CA GLY A 514 -17.55 10.73 18.51
C GLY A 514 -18.08 10.41 19.92
N SER A 515 -19.39 10.20 20.03
CA SER A 515 -20.07 9.88 21.29
C SER A 515 -21.17 8.83 21.09
N ALA A 516 -21.60 8.21 22.19
CA ALA A 516 -22.73 7.29 22.21
C ALA A 516 -24.04 7.95 21.71
N TYR A 517 -24.13 9.27 21.66
CA TYR A 517 -25.34 10.01 21.29
C TYR A 517 -25.32 10.56 19.86
N GLY A 518 -24.27 10.24 19.08
CA GLY A 518 -24.12 10.71 17.70
C GLY A 518 -23.56 12.14 17.57
N SER A 519 -23.06 12.72 18.67
CA SER A 519 -22.37 14.02 18.68
C SER A 519 -20.85 13.86 18.84
N GLY A 520 -20.08 14.93 18.59
CA GLY A 520 -18.62 14.90 18.56
C GLY A 520 -18.04 14.58 17.17
N THR A 521 -16.81 15.00 16.92
CA THR A 521 -16.16 14.95 15.60
C THR A 521 -15.27 13.71 15.47
N SER A 522 -15.31 13.03 14.33
CA SER A 522 -14.32 12.01 13.96
C SER A 522 -13.95 12.21 12.48
N LEU A 523 -12.83 12.89 12.22
CA LEU A 523 -12.43 13.33 10.89
C LEU A 523 -11.05 12.80 10.50
N ALA A 524 -10.97 12.03 9.41
CA ALA A 524 -9.71 11.59 8.82
C ALA A 524 -9.56 12.14 7.38
N VAL A 525 -8.48 12.86 7.10
CA VAL A 525 -8.18 13.41 5.76
C VAL A 525 -6.81 12.95 5.30
N ASN A 526 -6.72 12.39 4.10
CA ASN A 526 -5.50 11.84 3.52
C ASN A 526 -5.28 12.37 2.09
N GLY A 527 -4.04 12.72 1.77
CA GLY A 527 -3.62 13.19 0.46
C GLY A 527 -2.26 12.63 0.05
N ILE A 528 -2.16 12.11 -1.18
CA ILE A 528 -0.88 11.74 -1.80
C ILE A 528 -0.76 12.44 -3.15
N ILE A 529 0.39 13.06 -3.41
CA ILE A 529 0.82 13.50 -4.74
C ILE A 529 2.16 12.83 -5.03
N ALA A 530 2.21 11.96 -6.04
CA ALA A 530 3.43 11.28 -6.45
C ALA A 530 3.74 11.60 -7.91
N THR A 531 4.93 12.10 -8.17
CA THR A 531 5.43 12.41 -9.51
C THR A 531 6.72 11.65 -9.76
N ASN A 532 6.79 10.91 -10.86
CA ASN A 532 7.96 10.14 -11.27
C ASN A 532 8.24 10.46 -12.74
N LEU A 533 9.42 11.02 -13.03
CA LEU A 533 9.82 11.46 -14.35
C LEU A 533 11.16 10.83 -14.74
N ILE A 534 11.23 10.26 -15.94
CA ILE A 534 12.48 9.91 -16.60
C ILE A 534 12.58 10.67 -17.93
N LEU A 535 13.67 11.41 -18.11
CA LEU A 535 14.12 11.94 -19.40
C LEU A 535 15.49 11.33 -19.71
N SER A 536 15.57 10.56 -20.78
CA SER A 536 16.77 9.81 -21.13
C SER A 536 17.10 9.96 -22.61
N LYS A 537 18.40 9.90 -22.92
CA LYS A 537 18.94 10.05 -24.28
C LYS A 537 20.21 9.22 -24.43
N SER A 538 20.32 8.44 -25.50
CA SER A 538 21.50 7.61 -25.80
C SER A 538 21.86 7.62 -27.29
N ASN A 539 22.98 8.25 -27.64
CA ASN A 539 23.39 8.41 -29.04
C ASN A 539 24.81 7.89 -29.30
N ALA A 540 24.97 7.02 -30.31
CA ALA A 540 26.25 6.56 -30.83
C ALA A 540 26.39 6.95 -32.31
N TYR A 541 27.38 7.77 -32.67
CA TYR A 541 27.43 8.31 -34.04
C TYR A 541 28.81 8.61 -34.62
N ILE A 542 28.87 8.71 -35.95
CA ILE A 542 30.03 9.20 -36.70
C ILE A 542 29.59 10.27 -37.69
N THR A 543 30.25 11.41 -37.67
CA THR A 543 29.94 12.56 -38.53
C THR A 543 31.20 13.08 -39.24
N ASN A 544 31.04 13.61 -40.46
CA ASN A 544 32.07 14.35 -41.20
C ASN A 544 33.46 13.67 -41.29
N SER A 545 33.50 12.34 -41.38
CA SER A 545 34.72 11.55 -41.18
C SER A 545 35.06 10.65 -42.38
N ASP A 546 36.26 10.05 -42.36
CA ASP A 546 36.69 9.00 -43.30
C ASP A 546 37.16 7.78 -42.49
N ILE A 547 36.39 6.68 -42.50
CA ILE A 547 36.66 5.49 -41.67
C ILE A 547 37.11 4.31 -42.53
N THR A 548 38.28 3.76 -42.21
CA THR A 548 38.79 2.51 -42.81
C THR A 548 39.08 1.47 -41.74
N THR A 549 38.49 0.28 -41.86
CA THR A 549 38.77 -0.86 -40.97
C THR A 549 39.07 -2.16 -41.73
N THR A 550 39.93 -3.00 -41.16
CA THR A 550 40.27 -4.32 -41.72
C THR A 550 39.36 -5.46 -41.24
N ALA A 551 38.51 -5.18 -40.25
CA ALA A 551 37.47 -6.03 -39.69
C ALA A 551 36.17 -5.21 -39.52
N ASP A 552 35.49 -5.32 -38.37
CA ASP A 552 34.14 -4.78 -38.16
C ASP A 552 34.12 -3.31 -37.71
N LEU A 553 32.99 -2.62 -37.96
CA LEU A 553 32.62 -1.33 -37.39
C LEU A 553 31.22 -1.46 -36.76
N THR A 554 31.12 -1.17 -35.47
CA THR A 554 29.86 -1.25 -34.71
C THR A 554 29.53 0.08 -34.04
N LEU A 555 28.31 0.57 -34.25
CA LEU A 555 27.67 1.63 -33.48
C LEU A 555 26.50 0.99 -32.71
N ASP A 556 26.51 1.10 -31.39
CA ASP A 556 25.50 0.50 -30.51
C ASP A 556 24.98 1.54 -29.52
N ALA A 557 23.73 1.96 -29.68
CA ALA A 557 23.05 2.88 -28.78
C ALA A 557 21.90 2.15 -28.09
N GLN A 558 21.90 2.16 -26.76
CA GLN A 558 20.90 1.48 -25.93
C GLN A 558 20.38 2.41 -24.84
N ASN A 559 19.08 2.33 -24.57
CA ASN A 559 18.41 3.06 -23.48
C ASN A 559 17.40 2.16 -22.80
N THR A 560 17.55 1.96 -21.49
CA THR A 560 16.59 1.19 -20.68
C THR A 560 16.04 2.09 -19.57
N SER A 561 14.81 2.56 -19.76
CA SER A 561 14.11 3.43 -18.82
C SER A 561 12.99 2.67 -18.10
N THR A 562 13.03 2.61 -16.77
CA THR A 562 12.06 1.86 -15.96
C THR A 562 11.48 2.68 -14.81
N ILE A 563 10.15 2.78 -14.72
CA ILE A 563 9.44 3.31 -13.54
C ILE A 563 8.63 2.18 -12.90
N ASN A 564 8.84 1.95 -11.61
CA ASN A 564 8.00 1.11 -10.76
C ASN A 564 7.44 1.98 -9.62
N ALA A 565 6.17 2.38 -9.72
CA ALA A 565 5.53 3.28 -8.77
C ALA A 565 4.40 2.60 -8.00
N MET A 566 4.40 2.72 -6.66
CA MET A 566 3.35 2.24 -5.78
C MET A 566 2.85 3.36 -4.87
N ASN A 567 1.57 3.71 -4.97
CA ASN A 567 0.94 4.72 -4.12
C ASN A 567 -0.21 4.08 -3.35
N LYS A 568 -0.15 4.06 -2.03
CA LYS A 568 -1.15 3.45 -1.15
C LYS A 568 -1.65 4.47 -0.14
N SER A 569 -2.92 4.81 -0.23
CA SER A 569 -3.63 5.64 0.75
C SER A 569 -4.66 4.78 1.49
N VAL A 570 -4.65 4.85 2.83
CA VAL A 570 -5.64 4.25 3.72
C VAL A 570 -6.14 5.30 4.69
N THR A 571 -7.45 5.51 4.73
CA THR A 571 -8.13 6.49 5.59
C THR A 571 -9.21 5.75 6.36
N THR A 572 -9.17 5.80 7.69
CA THR A 572 -10.16 5.15 8.56
C THR A 572 -10.71 6.14 9.57
N THR A 573 -12.03 6.18 9.73
CA THR A 573 -12.69 7.11 10.65
C THR A 573 -13.86 6.45 11.36
N GLY A 574 -14.26 7.04 12.50
CA GLY A 574 -15.54 6.77 13.14
C GLY A 574 -16.71 7.64 12.63
N ASP A 575 -16.46 8.59 11.71
CA ASP A 575 -17.51 9.42 11.07
C ASP A 575 -17.11 9.85 9.65
N THR A 576 -16.30 10.90 9.45
CA THR A 576 -15.97 11.41 8.10
C THR A 576 -14.54 11.10 7.66
N GLY A 577 -14.37 10.48 6.49
CA GLY A 577 -13.09 10.01 5.96
C GLY A 577 -12.92 10.44 4.50
N VAL A 578 -11.86 11.18 4.19
CA VAL A 578 -11.59 11.70 2.83
C VAL A 578 -10.18 11.32 2.42
N GLY A 579 -10.02 10.60 1.30
CA GLY A 579 -8.74 10.30 0.69
C GLY A 579 -8.67 10.81 -0.74
N VAL A 580 -7.56 11.44 -1.13
CA VAL A 580 -7.27 11.78 -2.54
C VAL A 580 -5.84 11.38 -2.90
N THR A 581 -5.68 10.65 -4.00
CA THR A 581 -4.36 10.27 -4.53
C THR A 581 -4.19 10.78 -5.96
N LEU A 582 -3.13 11.55 -6.20
CA LEU A 582 -2.70 12.00 -7.52
C LEU A 582 -1.35 11.33 -7.84
N ALA A 583 -1.29 10.59 -8.94
CA ALA A 583 -0.09 9.87 -9.37
C ALA A 583 0.22 10.18 -10.83
N PHE A 584 1.41 10.71 -11.10
CA PHE A 584 1.86 11.08 -12.43
C PHE A 584 3.21 10.41 -12.70
N ASN A 585 3.25 9.51 -13.68
CA ASN A 585 4.43 8.74 -14.04
C ASN A 585 4.70 8.96 -15.52
N THR A 586 5.88 9.46 -15.86
CA THR A 586 6.21 9.82 -17.24
C THR A 586 7.62 9.38 -17.63
N ILE A 587 7.76 8.81 -18.82
CA ILE A 587 9.02 8.55 -19.50
C ILE A 587 8.96 9.31 -20.83
N GLY A 588 9.90 10.23 -21.07
CA GLY A 588 9.94 10.98 -22.33
C GLY A 588 8.94 12.15 -22.44
N TRP A 589 8.58 12.79 -21.31
CA TRP A 589 7.67 13.94 -21.27
C TRP A 589 8.18 14.98 -20.29
N GLU A 590 8.19 16.26 -20.64
CA GLU A 590 8.69 17.29 -19.75
C GLU A 590 7.86 17.44 -18.46
N ALA A 591 8.53 17.86 -17.38
CA ALA A 591 7.88 18.13 -16.09
C ALA A 591 6.88 19.30 -16.21
N GLN A 592 5.75 19.18 -15.49
CA GLN A 592 4.72 20.22 -15.46
C GLN A 592 4.31 20.59 -14.04
N ASN A 593 3.52 21.68 -13.94
CA ASN A 593 2.82 22.01 -12.71
C ASN A 593 1.74 20.96 -12.41
N ILE A 594 1.68 20.48 -11.15
CA ILE A 594 0.74 19.44 -10.70
C ILE A 594 -0.72 19.82 -10.96
N LEU A 595 -1.07 21.11 -10.84
CA LEU A 595 -2.42 21.58 -11.17
C LEU A 595 -2.74 21.34 -12.65
N PHE A 596 -1.78 21.56 -13.56
CA PHE A 596 -1.98 21.29 -14.98
C PHE A 596 -1.95 19.79 -15.28
N GLN A 597 -1.16 18.98 -14.58
CA GLN A 597 -1.19 17.52 -14.72
C GLN A 597 -2.52 16.93 -14.26
N ALA A 598 -3.08 17.41 -13.15
CA ALA A 598 -4.39 17.00 -12.68
C ALA A 598 -5.49 17.42 -13.65
N ILE A 599 -5.41 18.65 -14.18
CA ILE A 599 -6.33 19.11 -15.23
C ILE A 599 -6.17 18.22 -16.46
N ASP A 600 -4.95 18.04 -17.00
CA ASP A 600 -4.68 17.25 -18.19
C ASP A 600 -5.18 15.80 -18.06
N ALA A 601 -4.90 15.14 -16.94
CA ALA A 601 -5.43 13.80 -16.68
C ALA A 601 -6.98 13.76 -16.74
N ILE A 602 -7.66 14.83 -16.28
CA ILE A 602 -9.12 14.93 -16.25
C ILE A 602 -9.74 15.35 -17.60
N ILE A 603 -9.09 16.24 -18.35
CA ILE A 603 -9.66 16.83 -19.57
C ILE A 603 -8.99 16.34 -20.86
N GLY A 604 -7.86 15.63 -20.79
CA GLY A 604 -7.12 15.08 -21.92
C GLY A 604 -6.65 16.15 -22.89
N THR A 605 -5.86 17.12 -22.42
CA THR A 605 -5.37 18.25 -23.24
C THR A 605 -3.86 18.22 -23.31
N ASP A 606 -3.27 18.29 -24.50
CA ASP A 606 -1.81 18.35 -24.68
C ASP A 606 -1.22 19.67 -24.17
N ILE A 607 -1.06 19.77 -22.85
CA ILE A 607 -0.30 20.83 -22.17
C ILE A 607 1.15 20.33 -21.96
N ALA A 608 1.32 18.99 -21.90
CA ALA A 608 2.54 18.17 -22.03
C ALA A 608 3.46 18.53 -23.19
N ASP A 609 4.65 19.09 -22.98
CA ASP A 609 5.67 19.10 -24.03
C ASP A 609 6.34 17.72 -24.08
N GLU A 610 6.19 17.04 -25.22
CA GLU A 610 6.76 15.73 -25.49
C GLU A 610 8.28 15.84 -25.70
N GLN A 611 9.06 15.04 -24.97
CA GLN A 611 10.52 14.94 -25.12
C GLN A 611 10.91 13.46 -25.09
N PRO A 612 10.78 12.73 -26.22
CA PRO A 612 10.89 11.29 -26.25
C PRO A 612 12.20 10.79 -25.64
N ALA A 613 12.16 9.62 -24.99
CA ALA A 613 13.36 8.87 -24.64
C ALA A 613 14.08 8.45 -25.93
N GLU A 614 15.12 9.21 -26.31
CA GLU A 614 15.74 9.15 -27.64
C GLU A 614 16.91 8.17 -27.67
N VAL A 615 16.93 7.29 -28.67
CA VAL A 615 18.06 6.42 -28.99
C VAL A 615 18.44 6.55 -30.45
N LYS A 616 19.71 6.90 -30.73
CA LYS A 616 20.18 7.02 -32.12
C LYS A 616 21.53 6.35 -32.36
N ALA A 617 21.58 5.49 -33.37
CA ALA A 617 22.82 4.92 -33.90
C ALA A 617 22.99 5.34 -35.37
N TYR A 618 23.84 6.34 -35.66
CA TYR A 618 23.85 6.94 -36.99
C TYR A 618 25.22 7.32 -37.55
N ILE A 619 25.29 7.36 -38.88
CA ILE A 619 26.46 7.83 -39.62
C ILE A 619 26.02 8.91 -40.61
N GLU A 620 26.65 10.07 -40.53
CA GLU A 620 26.35 11.23 -41.38
C GLU A 620 27.59 11.75 -42.10
N ASP A 621 27.43 12.02 -43.41
CA ASP A 621 28.45 12.68 -44.24
C ASP A 621 29.88 12.10 -44.09
N THR A 622 29.96 10.76 -43.95
CA THR A 622 31.21 10.04 -43.63
C THR A 622 31.52 8.98 -44.68
N SER A 623 32.74 8.92 -45.22
CA SER A 623 33.15 7.85 -46.13
C SER A 623 33.50 6.57 -45.37
N LEU A 624 32.98 5.41 -45.80
CA LEU A 624 33.18 4.14 -45.10
C LEU A 624 33.86 3.10 -45.99
N ASN A 625 34.95 2.51 -45.51
CA ASN A 625 35.63 1.37 -46.13
C ASN A 625 35.92 0.28 -45.08
N ILE A 626 34.96 -0.61 -44.89
CA ILE A 626 34.93 -1.64 -43.84
C ILE A 626 35.13 -3.01 -44.50
N THR A 627 36.15 -3.76 -44.12
CA THR A 627 36.34 -5.11 -44.70
C THR A 627 35.35 -6.13 -44.10
N GLY A 628 35.01 -5.97 -42.83
CA GLY A 628 34.08 -6.81 -42.08
C GLY A 628 32.63 -6.33 -42.10
N ILE A 629 31.92 -6.52 -41.00
CA ILE A 629 30.53 -6.12 -40.82
C ILE A 629 30.46 -4.64 -40.39
N LEU A 630 29.58 -3.88 -41.03
CA LEU A 630 29.09 -2.59 -40.54
C LEU A 630 27.77 -2.82 -39.80
N SER A 631 27.72 -2.51 -38.51
CA SER A 631 26.53 -2.69 -37.66
C SER A 631 26.13 -1.39 -37.00
N LEU A 632 24.89 -0.95 -37.19
CA LEU A 632 24.25 0.15 -36.47
C LEU A 632 23.07 -0.42 -35.70
N ASN A 633 23.07 -0.29 -34.38
CA ASN A 633 22.00 -0.80 -33.51
C ASN A 633 21.50 0.32 -32.59
N ALA A 634 20.22 0.64 -32.66
CA ALA A 634 19.52 1.53 -31.74
C ALA A 634 18.41 0.75 -31.04
N GLU A 635 18.51 0.54 -29.72
CA GLU A 635 17.51 -0.16 -28.92
C GLU A 635 17.00 0.70 -27.76
N SER A 636 15.73 1.06 -27.81
CA SER A 636 15.01 1.73 -26.73
C SER A 636 14.08 0.75 -26.03
N LYS A 637 14.11 0.75 -24.70
CA LYS A 637 13.20 -0.01 -23.86
C LYS A 637 12.65 0.87 -22.75
N ALA A 638 11.36 1.18 -22.82
CA ALA A 638 10.67 2.00 -21.83
C ALA A 638 9.58 1.17 -21.13
N THR A 639 9.68 0.99 -19.81
CA THR A 639 8.72 0.21 -19.02
C THR A 639 8.19 1.01 -17.83
N LEU A 640 6.88 1.11 -17.71
CA LEU A 640 6.20 1.80 -16.62
C LEU A 640 5.20 0.87 -15.94
N ASN A 641 5.51 0.49 -14.69
CA ASN A 641 4.61 -0.26 -13.82
C ASN A 641 4.06 0.67 -12.73
N ALA A 642 2.75 0.87 -12.69
CA ALA A 642 2.10 1.74 -11.71
C ALA A 642 0.99 0.99 -10.95
N SER A 643 1.00 1.11 -9.62
CA SER A 643 -0.06 0.61 -8.74
C SER A 643 -0.53 1.72 -7.82
N VAL A 644 -1.80 2.12 -7.93
CA VAL A 644 -2.38 3.22 -7.15
C VAL A 644 -3.59 2.69 -6.40
N SER A 645 -3.61 2.87 -5.07
CA SER A 645 -4.78 2.56 -4.26
C SER A 645 -5.17 3.69 -3.31
N ASN A 646 -6.47 3.86 -3.12
CA ASN A 646 -7.03 4.79 -2.15
C ASN A 646 -8.26 4.17 -1.49
N ASP A 647 -8.08 3.76 -0.24
CA ASP A 647 -9.12 3.14 0.59
C ASP A 647 -9.56 4.15 1.65
N ALA A 648 -10.80 4.62 1.58
CA ALA A 648 -11.44 5.44 2.59
C ALA A 648 -12.60 4.66 3.22
N THR A 649 -12.50 4.42 4.53
CA THR A 649 -13.51 3.68 5.30
C THR A 649 -14.01 4.53 6.46
N SER A 650 -15.32 4.72 6.53
CA SER A 650 -16.04 5.21 7.69
C SER A 650 -16.82 4.08 8.32
N ALA A 651 -16.58 3.83 9.61
CA ALA A 651 -17.29 2.84 10.39
C ALA A 651 -17.77 3.49 11.69
N ALA A 652 -18.97 4.07 11.65
CA ALA A 652 -19.56 4.74 12.79
C ALA A 652 -20.47 3.78 13.57
N SER A 653 -20.37 3.85 14.90
CA SER A 653 -21.26 3.15 15.81
C SER A 653 -21.61 4.07 16.98
N ALA A 654 -22.89 4.16 17.30
CA ALA A 654 -23.39 4.93 18.43
C ALA A 654 -24.67 4.27 18.97
N LEU A 655 -25.12 4.69 20.15
CA LEU A 655 -26.39 4.24 20.70
C LEU A 655 -27.56 4.81 19.92
N ILE A 656 -27.43 6.06 19.49
CA ILE A 656 -28.39 6.79 18.65
C ILE A 656 -27.66 7.73 17.69
N ASN A 657 -28.28 8.04 16.55
CA ASN A 657 -27.85 9.06 15.58
C ASN A 657 -26.41 8.89 15.04
N ALA A 658 -26.00 7.67 14.70
CA ALA A 658 -24.68 7.45 14.10
C ALA A 658 -24.62 8.04 12.68
N SER A 659 -23.57 8.77 12.33
CA SER A 659 -23.34 9.27 10.96
C SER A 659 -21.98 8.84 10.44
N GLY A 660 -21.86 8.66 9.12
CA GLY A 660 -20.59 8.29 8.52
C GLY A 660 -20.49 8.62 7.03
N MET A 661 -19.38 9.25 6.63
CA MET A 661 -19.09 9.58 5.24
C MET A 661 -17.71 9.10 4.81
N ALA A 662 -17.61 8.46 3.65
CA ALA A 662 -16.36 8.05 3.02
C ALA A 662 -16.23 8.66 1.61
N VAL A 663 -15.13 9.36 1.34
CA VAL A 663 -14.81 9.93 0.04
C VAL A 663 -13.46 9.42 -0.41
N SER A 664 -13.36 8.87 -1.61
CA SER A 664 -12.10 8.39 -2.19
C SER A 664 -11.97 8.80 -3.65
N GLY A 665 -10.91 9.55 -3.96
CA GLY A 665 -10.60 10.04 -5.30
C GLY A 665 -9.21 9.59 -5.78
N ILE A 666 -9.09 9.21 -7.04
CA ILE A 666 -7.81 8.89 -7.68
C ILE A 666 -7.70 9.59 -9.04
N VAL A 667 -6.56 10.23 -9.29
CA VAL A 667 -6.12 10.63 -10.63
C VAL A 667 -4.77 9.97 -10.89
N SER A 668 -4.68 9.18 -11.96
CA SER A 668 -3.47 8.45 -12.35
C SER A 668 -3.16 8.71 -13.81
N SER A 669 -1.99 9.27 -14.11
CA SER A 669 -1.51 9.46 -15.50
C SER A 669 -0.19 8.73 -15.68
N ASN A 670 -0.12 7.86 -16.67
CA ASN A 670 1.06 7.09 -17.04
C ASN A 670 1.34 7.34 -18.52
N MET A 671 2.47 7.96 -18.83
CA MET A 671 2.77 8.37 -20.20
C MET A 671 4.18 7.93 -20.58
N VAL A 672 4.32 7.33 -21.75
CA VAL A 672 5.61 6.89 -22.31
C VAL A 672 5.73 7.47 -23.70
N SER A 673 6.80 8.22 -23.97
CA SER A 673 7.22 8.60 -25.31
C SER A 673 8.65 8.12 -25.53
N SER A 674 8.88 7.36 -26.60
CA SER A 674 10.18 6.78 -26.94
C SER A 674 10.45 6.84 -28.45
N LEU A 675 11.73 6.92 -28.79
CA LEU A 675 12.20 7.03 -30.17
C LEU A 675 13.47 6.21 -30.37
N ALA A 676 13.52 5.41 -31.44
CA ALA A 676 14.71 4.66 -31.83
C ALA A 676 15.01 4.86 -33.32
N ASP A 677 16.15 5.49 -33.64
CA ASP A 677 16.58 5.71 -35.02
C ASP A 677 17.94 5.06 -35.29
N ALA A 678 18.07 4.33 -36.40
CA ALA A 678 19.36 3.83 -36.88
C ALA A 678 19.53 4.10 -38.37
N TYR A 679 20.56 4.86 -38.78
CA TYR A 679 20.64 5.27 -40.18
C TYR A 679 22.02 5.65 -40.71
N ILE A 680 22.14 5.62 -42.04
CA ILE A 680 23.25 6.21 -42.80
C ILE A 680 22.68 7.29 -43.71
N ASN A 681 23.18 8.53 -43.60
CA ASN A 681 22.62 9.67 -44.31
C ASN A 681 23.71 10.58 -44.91
N TYR A 682 23.45 11.13 -46.09
CA TYR A 682 24.29 12.16 -46.71
C TYR A 682 23.43 13.33 -47.16
N ILE A 683 23.80 14.55 -46.74
CA ILE A 683 23.02 15.76 -47.05
C ILE A 683 23.42 16.35 -48.40
N GLY A 684 24.71 16.24 -48.76
CA GLY A 684 25.31 16.82 -49.96
C GLY A 684 25.46 15.83 -51.12
N ASP A 685 26.70 15.71 -51.62
CA ASP A 685 27.04 14.72 -52.64
C ASP A 685 26.77 13.30 -52.13
N GLN A 686 26.44 12.39 -53.06
CA GLN A 686 26.18 11.00 -52.72
C GLN A 686 27.42 10.36 -52.08
N GLY A 687 27.27 9.86 -50.85
CA GLY A 687 28.39 9.29 -50.09
C GLY A 687 28.82 7.91 -50.55
N THR A 688 29.98 7.42 -50.08
CA THR A 688 30.48 6.08 -50.41
C THR A 688 30.53 5.18 -49.19
N VAL A 689 29.85 4.03 -49.28
CA VAL A 689 29.82 3.00 -48.24
C VAL A 689 30.27 1.67 -48.83
N HIS A 690 31.40 1.15 -48.34
CA HIS A 690 31.87 -0.20 -48.63
C HIS A 690 31.95 -1.03 -47.35
N ALA A 691 31.36 -2.22 -47.36
CA ALA A 691 31.34 -3.15 -46.22
C ALA A 691 31.35 -4.61 -46.67
N GLY A 692 31.82 -5.54 -45.83
CA GLY A 692 31.61 -6.97 -46.03
C GLY A 692 30.14 -7.37 -45.87
N SER A 693 29.44 -6.82 -44.88
CA SER A 693 27.98 -6.89 -44.70
C SER A 693 27.51 -5.63 -44.00
N ILE A 694 26.24 -5.27 -44.16
CA ILE A 694 25.64 -4.10 -43.50
C ILE A 694 24.41 -4.56 -42.73
N THR A 695 24.33 -4.18 -41.45
CA THR A 695 23.16 -4.36 -40.59
C THR A 695 22.82 -3.02 -39.96
N ILE A 696 21.58 -2.56 -40.16
CA ILE A 696 21.04 -1.38 -39.50
C ILE A 696 19.76 -1.83 -38.81
N ASN A 697 19.70 -1.67 -37.49
CA ASN A 697 18.59 -2.13 -36.67
C ASN A 697 18.15 -1.00 -35.73
N ALA A 698 16.89 -0.63 -35.82
CA ALA A 698 16.24 0.23 -34.85
C ALA A 698 15.10 -0.56 -34.18
N LYS A 699 15.03 -0.50 -32.86
CA LYS A 699 14.03 -1.21 -32.08
C LYS A 699 13.55 -0.36 -30.90
N ASP A 700 12.24 -0.31 -30.71
CA ASP A 700 11.62 0.30 -29.54
C ASP A 700 10.61 -0.66 -28.89
N ASP A 701 10.71 -0.83 -27.58
CA ASP A 701 9.81 -1.66 -26.77
C ASP A 701 9.26 -0.83 -25.60
N ALA A 702 8.05 -0.29 -25.79
CA ALA A 702 7.35 0.56 -24.85
C ALA A 702 6.20 -0.20 -24.15
N ALA A 703 6.16 -0.17 -22.82
CA ALA A 703 5.15 -0.88 -22.06
C ALA A 703 4.62 -0.08 -20.86
N ILE A 704 3.30 -0.08 -20.69
CA ILE A 704 2.61 0.39 -19.48
C ILE A 704 1.83 -0.77 -18.85
N SER A 705 2.05 -1.02 -17.57
CA SER A 705 1.24 -1.90 -16.73
C SER A 705 0.70 -1.11 -15.55
N ALA A 706 -0.59 -0.75 -15.60
CA ALA A 706 -1.23 0.11 -14.62
C ALA A 706 -2.35 -0.63 -13.87
N THR A 707 -2.35 -0.52 -12.54
CA THR A 707 -3.43 -1.02 -11.68
C THR A 707 -3.93 0.08 -10.76
N THR A 708 -5.23 0.36 -10.79
CA THR A 708 -5.88 1.36 -9.92
C THR A 708 -6.95 0.69 -9.07
N ASN A 709 -6.92 0.90 -7.74
CA ASN A 709 -7.91 0.34 -6.81
C ASN A 709 -8.47 1.44 -5.90
N MET A 710 -9.75 1.76 -6.03
CA MET A 710 -10.43 2.75 -5.19
C MET A 710 -11.50 2.07 -4.35
N LYS A 711 -11.51 2.35 -3.04
CA LYS A 711 -12.61 1.99 -2.14
C LYS A 711 -13.09 3.20 -1.36
N ALA A 712 -14.39 3.45 -1.40
CA ALA A 712 -15.09 4.33 -0.47
C ALA A 712 -16.16 3.49 0.23
N ILE A 713 -15.99 3.23 1.53
CA ILE A 713 -16.91 2.37 2.30
C ILE A 713 -17.40 3.16 3.50
N SER A 714 -18.69 3.40 3.60
CA SER A 714 -19.32 3.94 4.80
C SER A 714 -20.29 2.92 5.38
N SER A 715 -20.23 2.71 6.69
CA SER A 715 -21.17 1.91 7.44
C SER A 715 -21.51 2.59 8.75
N THR A 716 -22.80 2.62 9.08
CA THR A 716 -23.32 3.26 10.29
C THR A 716 -24.28 2.33 11.01
N THR A 717 -24.08 2.18 12.32
CA THR A 717 -24.88 1.28 13.17
C THR A 717 -25.35 2.00 14.42
N ASN A 718 -26.62 1.81 14.80
CA ASN A 718 -27.13 2.22 16.11
C ASN A 718 -28.26 1.29 16.58
N ASP A 719 -28.20 0.82 17.83
CA ASP A 719 -29.15 -0.19 18.33
C ASP A 719 -30.12 0.36 19.39
N GLY A 720 -30.14 1.68 19.60
CA GLY A 720 -30.96 2.32 20.63
C GLY A 720 -30.60 1.93 22.06
N GLY A 721 -29.44 1.30 22.28
CA GLY A 721 -28.98 0.80 23.58
C GLY A 721 -29.48 -0.60 23.93
N ALA A 722 -29.96 -1.35 22.94
CA ALA A 722 -30.32 -2.76 23.10
C ALA A 722 -29.13 -3.60 23.59
N SER A 723 -27.92 -3.38 23.04
CA SER A 723 -26.68 -4.01 23.49
C SER A 723 -26.38 -3.73 24.96
N LEU A 724 -26.55 -2.49 25.44
CA LEU A 724 -26.34 -2.14 26.84
C LEU A 724 -27.26 -2.90 27.79
N LEU A 725 -28.52 -3.13 27.38
CA LEU A 725 -29.47 -3.93 28.15
C LEU A 725 -29.08 -5.41 28.13
N GLY A 726 -28.67 -5.92 26.97
CA GLY A 726 -28.15 -7.28 26.81
C GLY A 726 -26.95 -7.54 27.71
N ASP A 727 -25.92 -6.71 27.58
CA ASP A 727 -24.69 -6.76 28.38
C ASP A 727 -24.97 -6.71 29.90
N LEU A 728 -25.91 -5.86 30.32
CA LEU A 728 -26.29 -5.76 31.72
C LEU A 728 -26.96 -7.04 32.23
N VAL A 729 -27.88 -7.63 31.45
CA VAL A 729 -28.54 -8.86 31.88
C VAL A 729 -27.56 -10.03 31.83
N ASP A 730 -26.67 -10.10 30.83
CA ASP A 730 -25.60 -11.10 30.73
C ASP A 730 -24.63 -11.03 31.91
N ALA A 731 -24.32 -9.83 32.39
CA ALA A 731 -23.53 -9.62 33.59
C ALA A 731 -24.20 -10.22 34.85
N PHE A 732 -25.53 -10.35 34.87
CA PHE A 732 -26.29 -10.98 35.96
C PHE A 732 -26.61 -12.47 35.75
N THR A 733 -26.59 -12.99 34.52
CA THR A 733 -27.06 -14.36 34.20
C THR A 733 -25.99 -15.34 33.74
N SER A 734 -24.76 -14.90 33.42
CA SER A 734 -23.71 -15.76 32.84
C SER A 734 -22.77 -16.47 33.85
N GLU A 735 -23.06 -16.39 35.15
CA GLU A 735 -22.27 -17.12 36.16
C GLU A 735 -22.67 -18.60 36.21
N PHE A 736 -21.73 -19.49 35.87
CA PHE A 736 -21.85 -20.93 36.02
C PHE A 736 -21.24 -21.43 37.34
N ASN A 737 -21.80 -22.50 37.91
CA ASN A 737 -21.42 -23.02 39.22
C ASN A 737 -20.06 -23.75 39.16
N TYR A 738 -19.85 -24.57 38.12
CA TYR A 738 -18.69 -25.46 37.96
C TYR A 738 -18.17 -25.48 36.51
N SER A 739 -16.98 -26.04 36.30
CA SER A 739 -16.53 -26.50 34.98
C SER A 739 -16.24 -28.00 35.00
N SER A 740 -16.04 -28.62 33.83
CA SER A 740 -15.55 -30.00 33.78
C SER A 740 -14.12 -30.18 34.33
N LYS A 741 -13.44 -29.09 34.73
CA LYS A 741 -12.17 -29.15 35.49
C LYS A 741 -12.36 -29.14 37.01
N SER A 742 -13.58 -28.97 37.52
CA SER A 742 -13.88 -28.88 38.96
C SER A 742 -13.77 -30.22 39.70
N GLY A 743 -13.58 -31.35 39.01
CA GLY A 743 -13.51 -32.68 39.61
C GLY A 743 -14.86 -33.12 40.20
N THR A 744 -14.82 -33.92 41.27
CA THR A 744 -16.05 -34.38 41.96
C THR A 744 -16.71 -33.26 42.75
N GLN A 745 -17.90 -32.87 42.32
CA GLN A 745 -18.72 -31.82 42.95
C GLN A 745 -20.10 -32.38 43.33
N THR A 746 -20.70 -31.86 44.39
CA THR A 746 -22.11 -32.15 44.71
C THR A 746 -22.99 -31.24 43.86
N VAL A 747 -23.52 -31.78 42.77
CA VAL A 747 -24.30 -31.05 41.77
C VAL A 747 -25.78 -31.19 42.10
N LYS A 748 -26.47 -30.07 42.26
CA LYS A 748 -27.91 -29.96 42.53
C LYS A 748 -28.68 -29.65 41.27
N VAL A 749 -29.99 -29.94 41.30
CA VAL A 749 -30.92 -29.47 40.26
C VAL A 749 -30.69 -27.98 40.01
N ASP A 750 -30.61 -27.61 38.74
CA ASP A 750 -30.35 -26.27 38.23
C ASP A 750 -28.91 -25.75 38.33
N ASP A 751 -27.95 -26.53 38.88
CA ASP A 751 -26.54 -26.15 38.84
C ASP A 751 -26.03 -26.12 37.40
N ILE A 752 -25.27 -25.06 37.08
CA ILE A 752 -24.75 -24.82 35.74
C ILE A 752 -23.28 -25.25 35.66
N VAL A 753 -22.93 -26.04 34.64
CA VAL A 753 -21.58 -26.54 34.39
C VAL A 753 -21.10 -26.17 33.00
N ARG A 754 -19.92 -25.56 32.90
CA ARG A 754 -19.23 -25.31 31.63
C ARG A 754 -18.33 -26.49 31.26
N VAL A 755 -18.50 -27.04 30.05
CA VAL A 755 -17.65 -28.12 29.54
C VAL A 755 -16.34 -27.52 29.05
N ALA A 756 -15.21 -27.98 29.58
CA ALA A 756 -13.89 -27.49 29.21
C ALA A 756 -13.57 -27.74 27.72
N SER A 757 -12.65 -26.93 27.19
CA SER A 757 -12.28 -26.99 25.77
C SER A 757 -11.66 -28.32 25.32
N ASP A 758 -11.08 -29.08 26.25
CA ASP A 758 -10.41 -30.36 26.04
C ASP A 758 -11.18 -31.58 26.60
N HIS A 759 -12.46 -31.41 26.95
CA HIS A 759 -13.29 -32.50 27.47
C HIS A 759 -13.57 -33.57 26.41
N THR A 760 -13.45 -34.85 26.77
CA THR A 760 -13.58 -35.97 25.82
C THR A 760 -14.70 -36.96 26.12
N ALA A 761 -15.39 -36.83 27.27
CA ALA A 761 -16.37 -37.82 27.72
C ALA A 761 -17.80 -37.60 27.18
N GLY A 762 -18.01 -36.63 26.28
CA GLY A 762 -19.29 -36.32 25.64
C GLY A 762 -19.80 -34.91 25.96
N GLY A 763 -20.77 -34.43 25.19
CA GLY A 763 -21.24 -33.03 25.18
C GLY A 763 -20.45 -32.11 24.26
N VAL A 764 -20.91 -30.87 24.10
CA VAL A 764 -20.31 -29.81 23.28
C VAL A 764 -19.21 -29.12 24.10
N THR A 765 -17.96 -29.14 23.64
CA THR A 765 -16.85 -28.44 24.32
C THR A 765 -17.09 -26.93 24.32
N LYS A 766 -16.71 -26.25 25.40
CA LYS A 766 -17.06 -24.85 25.72
C LYS A 766 -18.56 -24.59 25.94
N GLY A 767 -19.43 -25.59 25.75
CA GLY A 767 -20.86 -25.48 26.01
C GLY A 767 -21.18 -25.40 27.51
N ILE A 768 -22.35 -24.85 27.83
CA ILE A 768 -22.85 -24.71 29.20
C ILE A 768 -24.09 -25.59 29.38
N TYR A 769 -24.18 -26.29 30.50
CA TYR A 769 -25.22 -27.27 30.79
C TYR A 769 -25.83 -27.06 32.17
N THR A 770 -27.15 -27.17 32.28
CA THR A 770 -27.91 -27.22 33.52
C THR A 770 -28.14 -28.66 33.94
N TYR A 771 -27.92 -28.97 35.22
CA TYR A 771 -28.18 -30.30 35.77
C TYR A 771 -29.67 -30.52 36.06
N LYS A 772 -30.23 -31.62 35.55
CA LYS A 772 -31.65 -32.03 35.73
C LYS A 772 -31.85 -33.23 36.64
N GLY A 773 -30.77 -33.89 37.04
CA GLY A 773 -30.82 -35.04 37.94
C GLY A 773 -31.13 -34.63 39.39
N THR A 774 -31.26 -35.62 40.27
CA THR A 774 -31.35 -35.36 41.72
C THR A 774 -29.98 -35.08 42.31
N GLU A 775 -29.88 -34.25 43.34
CA GLU A 775 -28.60 -33.90 44.00
C GLU A 775 -27.68 -35.12 44.21
N ASP A 776 -26.52 -35.12 43.55
CA ASP A 776 -25.55 -36.23 43.58
C ASP A 776 -24.11 -35.71 43.50
N ALA A 777 -23.15 -36.54 43.94
CA ALA A 777 -21.73 -36.26 43.83
C ALA A 777 -21.20 -36.77 42.47
N ILE A 778 -20.99 -35.87 41.51
CA ILE A 778 -20.62 -36.18 40.13
C ILE A 778 -19.18 -35.75 39.87
N ASP A 779 -18.38 -36.64 39.28
CA ASP A 779 -17.05 -36.29 38.76
C ASP A 779 -17.16 -35.61 37.39
N LEU A 780 -17.21 -34.28 37.40
CA LEU A 780 -17.41 -33.47 36.21
C LEU A 780 -16.28 -33.63 35.17
N GLY A 781 -15.11 -34.13 35.56
CA GLY A 781 -14.00 -34.38 34.64
C GLY A 781 -14.15 -35.64 33.78
N THR A 782 -15.02 -36.57 34.17
CA THR A 782 -15.29 -37.80 33.43
C THR A 782 -16.77 -37.96 33.06
N GLU A 783 -17.61 -36.99 33.41
CA GLU A 783 -19.05 -36.97 33.14
C GLU A 783 -19.38 -36.83 31.65
N ASP A 784 -20.38 -37.59 31.19
CA ASP A 784 -20.92 -37.49 29.83
C ASP A 784 -22.04 -36.46 29.75
N PHE A 785 -21.71 -35.25 29.33
CA PHE A 785 -22.67 -34.16 29.16
C PHE A 785 -23.59 -34.33 27.94
N SER A 786 -23.46 -35.41 27.16
CA SER A 786 -24.41 -35.73 26.09
C SER A 786 -25.67 -36.47 26.59
N ASP A 787 -25.67 -36.96 27.83
CA ASP A 787 -26.86 -37.59 28.44
C ASP A 787 -27.96 -36.55 28.73
N ARG A 788 -28.98 -36.55 27.89
CA ARG A 788 -30.08 -35.57 27.91
C ARG A 788 -31.09 -35.81 29.02
N ASP A 789 -31.09 -36.98 29.67
CA ASP A 789 -31.96 -37.23 30.84
C ASP A 789 -31.36 -36.55 32.09
N THR A 790 -30.03 -36.41 32.14
CA THR A 790 -29.27 -35.89 33.27
C THR A 790 -28.87 -34.42 33.08
N TRP A 791 -28.53 -34.03 31.86
CA TRP A 791 -28.03 -32.70 31.51
C TRP A 791 -28.91 -32.03 30.45
N GLU A 792 -29.16 -30.74 30.62
CA GLU A 792 -29.79 -29.90 29.62
C GLU A 792 -28.81 -28.86 29.14
N ARG A 793 -28.57 -28.79 27.83
CA ARG A 793 -27.68 -27.77 27.30
C ARG A 793 -28.37 -26.40 27.33
N ILE A 794 -27.69 -25.42 27.89
CA ILE A 794 -28.06 -24.02 27.78
C ILE A 794 -27.55 -23.52 26.43
N THR A 795 -28.47 -23.35 25.49
CA THR A 795 -28.23 -22.75 24.17
C THR A 795 -28.58 -21.26 24.13
N ARG A 796 -28.92 -20.70 25.30
CA ARG A 796 -29.25 -19.29 25.56
C ARG A 796 -28.37 -18.80 26.68
N THR A 797 -27.11 -18.60 26.36
CA THR A 797 -26.08 -18.28 27.36
C THR A 797 -26.11 -16.82 27.77
N ASN A 798 -26.74 -15.99 26.95
CA ASN A 798 -26.89 -14.57 27.17
C ASN A 798 -28.37 -14.17 27.08
N ALA A 799 -28.80 -13.26 27.93
CA ALA A 799 -30.08 -12.57 27.79
C ALA A 799 -30.09 -11.57 26.63
N SER A 800 -28.92 -11.15 26.13
CA SER A 800 -28.82 -10.46 24.84
C SER A 800 -29.41 -11.29 23.69
N ASP A 801 -29.30 -12.63 23.73
CA ASP A 801 -29.93 -13.60 22.80
C ASP A 801 -31.48 -13.63 22.86
N THR A 802 -32.10 -12.72 23.61
CA THR A 802 -33.57 -12.61 23.77
C THR A 802 -34.10 -11.23 23.46
N ILE A 803 -33.19 -10.29 23.17
CA ILE A 803 -33.52 -8.93 22.74
C ILE A 803 -33.50 -8.97 21.21
N PRO A 804 -34.65 -8.84 20.53
CA PRO A 804 -34.69 -8.92 19.07
C PRO A 804 -33.81 -7.87 18.42
N ASN A 805 -33.10 -8.26 17.36
CA ASN A 805 -32.30 -7.34 16.57
C ASN A 805 -33.20 -6.50 15.66
N ILE A 806 -33.67 -5.37 16.19
CA ILE A 806 -34.53 -4.44 15.45
C ILE A 806 -33.76 -3.55 14.45
N GLY A 807 -32.47 -3.79 14.24
CA GLY A 807 -31.60 -3.01 13.35
C GLY A 807 -31.40 -1.57 13.83
N ASN A 808 -31.16 -0.65 12.87
CA ASN A 808 -30.92 0.76 13.17
C ASN A 808 -32.15 1.46 13.77
N VAL A 809 -32.19 1.71 15.08
CA VAL A 809 -33.40 2.22 15.76
C VAL A 809 -33.68 3.68 15.44
N THR A 810 -32.63 4.49 15.38
CA THR A 810 -32.67 5.92 15.01
C THR A 810 -32.02 6.13 13.65
N ASP A 811 -32.03 7.36 13.15
CA ASP A 811 -31.39 7.69 11.86
C ASP A 811 -29.90 7.34 11.88
N SER A 812 -29.47 6.46 10.98
CA SER A 812 -28.06 6.14 10.73
C SER A 812 -27.67 6.59 9.32
N ASP A 813 -27.11 7.79 9.20
CA ASP A 813 -26.78 8.36 7.88
C ASP A 813 -25.43 7.84 7.38
N SER A 814 -25.42 7.17 6.22
CA SER A 814 -24.22 6.64 5.58
C SER A 814 -24.06 7.19 4.16
N GLN A 815 -22.89 7.73 3.84
CA GLN A 815 -22.59 8.26 2.51
C GLN A 815 -21.23 7.79 1.99
N SER A 816 -21.16 7.42 0.72
CA SER A 816 -19.95 6.97 0.05
C SER A 816 -19.82 7.61 -1.34
N PHE A 817 -18.67 8.23 -1.61
CA PHE A 817 -18.36 8.89 -2.88
C PHE A 817 -17.01 8.42 -3.42
N GLY A 818 -17.03 7.81 -4.61
CA GLY A 818 -15.88 7.29 -5.31
C GLY A 818 -15.64 7.97 -6.66
N GLY A 819 -14.37 8.27 -6.98
CA GLY A 819 -13.99 8.86 -8.26
C GLY A 819 -12.63 8.38 -8.75
N ILE A 820 -12.54 7.94 -10.00
CA ILE A 820 -11.29 7.56 -10.65
C ILE A 820 -11.17 8.25 -12.00
N VAL A 821 -9.99 8.79 -12.29
CA VAL A 821 -9.56 9.18 -13.64
C VAL A 821 -8.20 8.55 -13.93
N VAL A 822 -8.11 7.75 -14.98
CA VAL A 822 -6.87 7.09 -15.42
C VAL A 822 -6.56 7.45 -16.87
N ARG A 823 -5.32 7.87 -17.13
CA ARG A 823 -4.76 8.05 -18.47
C ARG A 823 -3.53 7.18 -18.63
N ASN A 824 -3.52 6.33 -19.66
CA ASN A 824 -2.34 5.61 -20.12
C ASN A 824 -2.10 6.00 -21.59
N ASP A 825 -0.90 6.47 -21.90
CA ASP A 825 -0.55 7.01 -23.22
C ASP A 825 0.85 6.49 -23.61
N ILE A 826 0.94 5.76 -24.73
CA ILE A 826 2.21 5.35 -25.33
C ILE A 826 2.33 6.00 -26.70
N ARG A 827 3.42 6.73 -26.91
CA ARG A 827 3.87 7.25 -28.20
C ARG A 827 5.22 6.63 -28.54
N SER A 828 5.33 5.99 -29.69
CA SER A 828 6.57 5.32 -30.12
C SER A 828 6.86 5.60 -31.59
N ASN A 829 8.13 5.82 -31.92
CA ASN A 829 8.58 6.02 -33.30
C ASN A 829 9.91 5.29 -33.56
N VAL A 830 9.93 4.44 -34.58
CA VAL A 830 11.12 3.68 -34.98
C VAL A 830 11.46 3.94 -36.45
N LEU A 831 12.67 4.46 -36.72
CA LEU A 831 13.16 4.69 -38.08
C LEU A 831 14.46 3.95 -38.35
N SER A 832 14.54 3.23 -39.47
CA SER A 832 15.78 2.62 -39.94
C SER A 832 16.01 2.88 -41.43
N TYR A 833 17.13 3.49 -41.82
CA TYR A 833 17.29 3.83 -43.24
C TYR A 833 18.71 4.05 -43.77
N ILE A 834 18.82 4.01 -45.10
CA ILE A 834 19.96 4.52 -45.88
C ILE A 834 19.46 5.59 -46.85
N ASN A 835 20.05 6.79 -46.81
CA ASN A 835 19.70 7.87 -47.72
C ASN A 835 20.92 8.47 -48.43
N ASN A 836 20.79 8.70 -49.74
CA ASN A 836 21.78 9.39 -50.57
C ASN A 836 23.18 8.75 -50.55
N ALA A 837 23.27 7.43 -50.62
CA ALA A 837 24.53 6.69 -50.52
C ALA A 837 24.79 5.75 -51.71
N LYS A 838 26.06 5.63 -52.10
CA LYS A 838 26.56 4.57 -52.99
C LYS A 838 27.10 3.43 -52.14
N VAL A 839 26.29 2.38 -52.01
CA VAL A 839 26.52 1.25 -51.12
C VAL A 839 27.02 0.03 -51.91
N SER A 840 28.12 -0.56 -51.46
CA SER A 840 28.66 -1.81 -51.99
C SER A 840 28.94 -2.78 -50.84
N ALA A 841 28.13 -3.84 -50.74
CA ALA A 841 28.31 -4.89 -49.73
C ALA A 841 28.86 -6.19 -50.35
N GLY A 842 29.87 -6.77 -49.70
CA GLY A 842 30.44 -8.07 -50.09
C GLY A 842 29.41 -9.21 -50.03
N LYS A 843 28.50 -9.15 -49.05
CA LYS A 843 27.43 -10.12 -48.75
C LYS A 843 26.09 -9.38 -48.49
N ASN A 844 25.43 -9.64 -47.35
CA ASN A 844 24.07 -9.16 -47.08
C ASN A 844 24.02 -7.69 -46.64
N ILE A 845 22.92 -7.02 -46.97
CA ILE A 845 22.47 -5.75 -46.41
C ILE A 845 21.12 -6.02 -45.73
N SER A 846 21.00 -5.66 -44.45
CA SER A 846 19.77 -5.80 -43.65
C SER A 846 19.44 -4.47 -42.98
N ILE A 847 18.22 -3.99 -43.17
CA ILE A 847 17.67 -2.79 -42.55
C ILE A 847 16.38 -3.21 -41.85
N SER A 848 16.28 -2.95 -40.55
CA SER A 848 15.18 -3.42 -39.70
C SER A 848 14.67 -2.32 -38.78
N ALA A 849 13.35 -2.14 -38.75
CA ALA A 849 12.65 -1.32 -37.76
C ALA A 849 11.62 -2.20 -37.02
N ASP A 850 11.80 -2.44 -35.71
CA ASP A 850 10.87 -3.24 -34.89
C ASP A 850 10.27 -2.39 -33.76
N GLU A 851 8.99 -2.09 -33.88
CA GLU A 851 8.20 -1.39 -32.87
C GLU A 851 7.36 -2.39 -32.07
N SER A 852 7.28 -2.16 -30.76
CA SER A 852 6.38 -2.83 -29.83
C SER A 852 5.85 -1.83 -28.80
N ALA A 853 4.52 -1.64 -28.74
CA ALA A 853 3.86 -0.80 -27.75
C ALA A 853 2.69 -1.54 -27.09
N THR A 854 2.76 -1.74 -25.77
CA THR A 854 1.73 -2.50 -25.02
C THR A 854 1.21 -1.76 -23.79
N ILE A 855 -0.11 -1.64 -23.66
CA ILE A 855 -0.79 -1.19 -22.44
C ILE A 855 -1.55 -2.37 -21.81
N THR A 856 -1.31 -2.62 -20.52
CA THR A 856 -2.15 -3.48 -19.67
C THR A 856 -2.73 -2.63 -18.53
N ALA A 857 -4.03 -2.39 -18.54
CA ALA A 857 -4.72 -1.54 -17.56
C ALA A 857 -5.76 -2.32 -16.75
N ARG A 858 -5.74 -2.18 -15.43
CA ARG A 858 -6.72 -2.77 -14.51
C ARG A 858 -7.25 -1.75 -13.51
N ASP A 859 -8.49 -1.34 -13.68
CA ASP A 859 -9.13 -0.35 -12.80
C ASP A 859 -10.30 -0.98 -12.04
N ASN A 860 -10.21 -0.98 -10.71
CA ASN A 860 -11.26 -1.47 -9.82
C ASN A 860 -11.75 -0.32 -8.93
N SER A 861 -13.06 -0.13 -8.90
CA SER A 861 -13.71 0.93 -8.15
C SER A 861 -14.86 0.36 -7.32
N THR A 862 -14.88 0.66 -6.02
CA THR A 862 -15.96 0.25 -5.10
C THR A 862 -16.44 1.43 -4.27
N ALA A 863 -17.72 1.76 -4.37
CA ALA A 863 -18.38 2.67 -3.44
C ALA A 863 -19.50 1.89 -2.71
N SER A 864 -19.45 1.82 -1.39
CA SER A 864 -20.44 1.11 -0.58
C SER A 864 -20.93 1.99 0.57
N SER A 865 -22.24 2.04 0.76
CA SER A 865 -22.89 2.70 1.90
C SER A 865 -23.87 1.75 2.57
N SER A 866 -23.81 1.65 3.90
CA SER A 866 -24.76 0.88 4.71
C SER A 866 -25.22 1.72 5.90
N GLY A 867 -26.47 2.18 5.84
CA GLY A 867 -27.13 3.02 6.85
C GLY A 867 -28.64 2.81 6.80
N GLY A 868 -29.40 3.82 7.20
CA GLY A 868 -30.87 3.79 7.23
C GLY A 868 -31.44 3.65 8.64
N SER A 869 -32.76 3.45 8.75
CA SER A 869 -33.45 3.27 10.03
C SER A 869 -34.56 2.23 9.89
N ALA A 870 -34.85 1.50 10.97
CA ALA A 870 -36.01 0.65 11.16
C ALA A 870 -37.33 1.38 10.83
N TYR A 871 -37.37 2.71 10.97
CA TYR A 871 -38.54 3.55 10.71
C TYR A 871 -38.46 4.38 9.40
N GLY A 872 -37.42 4.17 8.58
CA GLY A 872 -37.34 4.70 7.20
C GLY A 872 -36.81 6.13 7.03
N SER A 873 -36.25 6.78 8.06
CA SER A 873 -35.83 8.20 8.02
C SER A 873 -34.32 8.47 7.85
N GLY A 874 -33.46 7.44 7.85
CA GLY A 874 -32.00 7.60 7.68
C GLY A 874 -31.53 7.53 6.21
N GLU A 875 -30.46 8.26 5.87
CA GLU A 875 -29.90 8.34 4.52
C GLU A 875 -28.88 7.22 4.25
N SER A 876 -28.94 6.56 3.08
CA SER A 876 -27.84 5.73 2.58
C SER A 876 -27.58 6.07 1.12
N MET A 877 -26.36 6.52 0.79
CA MET A 877 -26.01 6.89 -0.57
C MET A 877 -24.61 6.43 -0.96
N ALA A 878 -24.49 5.76 -2.10
CA ALA A 878 -23.23 5.46 -2.76
C ALA A 878 -23.21 6.00 -4.18
N VAL A 879 -22.18 6.80 -4.52
CA VAL A 879 -21.96 7.33 -5.87
C VAL A 879 -20.55 6.99 -6.32
N ASN A 880 -20.41 6.49 -7.55
CA ASN A 880 -19.13 6.11 -8.11
C ASN A 880 -18.98 6.59 -9.55
N GLY A 881 -17.84 7.20 -9.87
CA GLY A 881 -17.47 7.65 -11.22
C GLY A 881 -16.10 7.11 -11.63
N LEU A 882 -16.00 6.60 -12.86
CA LEU A 882 -14.74 6.11 -13.41
C LEU A 882 -14.56 6.60 -14.85
N ILE A 883 -13.40 7.20 -15.14
CA ILE A 883 -12.94 7.52 -16.49
C ILE A 883 -11.60 6.84 -16.72
N ALA A 884 -11.48 6.07 -17.80
CA ALA A 884 -10.22 5.44 -18.19
C ALA A 884 -9.95 5.68 -19.68
N THR A 885 -8.76 6.20 -20.00
CA THR A 885 -8.28 6.40 -21.37
C THR A 885 -6.98 5.65 -21.60
N ASN A 886 -6.94 4.80 -22.62
CA ASN A 886 -5.75 4.06 -23.03
C ASN A 886 -5.47 4.38 -24.51
N LEU A 887 -4.31 4.95 -24.80
CA LEU A 887 -3.91 5.39 -26.14
C LEU A 887 -2.55 4.78 -26.53
N VAL A 888 -2.48 4.19 -27.71
CA VAL A 888 -1.22 3.81 -28.36
C VAL A 888 -1.12 4.50 -29.72
N LEU A 889 -0.07 5.30 -29.90
CA LEU A 889 0.37 5.84 -31.18
C LEU A 889 1.74 5.26 -31.47
N SER A 890 1.85 4.47 -32.54
CA SER A 890 3.10 3.82 -32.89
C SER A 890 3.39 3.91 -34.38
N ASN A 891 4.68 3.91 -34.71
CA ASN A 891 5.16 4.00 -36.07
C ASN A 891 6.47 3.22 -36.25
N SER A 892 6.57 2.45 -37.33
CA SER A 892 7.77 1.72 -37.72
C SER A 892 8.05 1.91 -39.21
N ASN A 893 9.22 2.45 -39.56
CA ASN A 893 9.60 2.66 -40.95
C ASN A 893 11.04 2.20 -41.23
N ALA A 894 11.20 1.27 -42.17
CA ALA A 894 12.48 0.82 -42.70
C ALA A 894 12.61 1.17 -44.19
N TYR A 895 13.65 1.89 -44.62
CA TYR A 895 13.73 2.29 -46.03
C TYR A 895 15.11 2.58 -46.61
N ILE A 896 15.19 2.60 -47.95
CA ILE A 896 16.34 3.09 -48.71
C ILE A 896 15.89 4.14 -49.72
N THR A 897 16.49 5.33 -49.69
CA THR A 897 16.13 6.43 -50.59
C THR A 897 17.34 7.00 -51.34
N LYS A 898 17.14 7.41 -52.59
CA LYS A 898 18.11 8.20 -53.38
C LYS A 898 19.51 7.57 -53.46
N SER A 899 19.60 6.25 -53.45
CA SER A 899 20.88 5.53 -53.27
C SER A 899 21.24 4.65 -54.47
N ASP A 900 22.48 4.18 -54.53
CA ASP A 900 22.93 3.14 -55.46
C ASP A 900 23.40 1.92 -54.65
N VAL A 901 22.66 0.82 -54.67
CA VAL A 901 22.93 -0.36 -53.82
C VAL A 901 23.41 -1.54 -54.65
N THR A 902 24.59 -2.06 -54.32
CA THR A 902 25.17 -3.27 -54.92
C THR A 902 25.52 -4.31 -53.86
N THR A 903 25.15 -5.57 -54.08
CA THR A 903 25.67 -6.72 -53.32
C THR A 903 26.45 -7.67 -54.23
N THR A 904 27.43 -8.38 -53.66
CA THR A 904 28.20 -9.43 -54.34
C THR A 904 28.10 -10.77 -53.59
N GLU A 905 28.79 -11.81 -54.05
CA GLU A 905 28.93 -13.11 -53.36
C GLU A 905 27.59 -13.74 -52.89
N ALA A 906 26.56 -13.69 -53.74
CA ALA A 906 25.19 -14.12 -53.43
C ALA A 906 24.53 -13.38 -52.23
N GLY A 907 24.96 -12.15 -51.95
CA GLY A 907 24.46 -11.30 -50.88
C GLY A 907 23.03 -10.79 -51.10
N ASN A 908 22.19 -10.90 -50.07
CA ASN A 908 20.79 -10.48 -50.11
C ASN A 908 20.62 -9.03 -49.66
N LEU A 909 19.51 -8.40 -50.07
CA LEU A 909 19.02 -7.14 -49.51
C LEU A 909 17.71 -7.42 -48.76
N ILE A 910 17.65 -7.04 -47.49
CA ILE A 910 16.50 -7.21 -46.60
C ILE A 910 16.12 -5.83 -46.04
N VAL A 911 14.86 -5.44 -46.21
CA VAL A 911 14.25 -4.26 -45.59
C VAL A 911 13.01 -4.74 -44.84
N ASP A 912 13.06 -4.72 -43.52
CA ASP A 912 12.02 -5.28 -42.64
C ASP A 912 11.48 -4.19 -41.72
N SER A 913 10.17 -4.05 -41.66
CA SER A 913 9.49 -3.15 -40.74
C SER A 913 8.37 -3.91 -40.05
N LYS A 914 8.34 -3.83 -38.72
CA LYS A 914 7.36 -4.50 -37.88
C LYS A 914 6.84 -3.52 -36.83
N ASN A 915 5.53 -3.59 -36.58
CA ASN A 915 4.83 -2.81 -35.56
C ASN A 915 3.88 -3.74 -34.80
N THR A 916 3.96 -3.74 -33.47
CA THR A 916 3.16 -4.59 -32.59
C THR A 916 2.53 -3.73 -31.50
N SER A 917 1.28 -3.31 -31.74
CA SER A 917 0.52 -2.47 -30.81
C SER A 917 -0.54 -3.29 -30.08
N ALA A 918 -0.60 -3.18 -28.75
CA ALA A 918 -1.58 -3.93 -27.96
C ALA A 918 -2.16 -3.11 -26.79
N ILE A 919 -3.46 -3.28 -26.55
CA ILE A 919 -4.14 -2.79 -25.35
C ILE A 919 -4.94 -3.95 -24.72
N ASP A 920 -4.69 -4.26 -23.44
CA ASP A 920 -5.52 -5.12 -22.60
C ASP A 920 -6.07 -4.32 -21.41
N ALA A 921 -7.34 -3.91 -21.49
CA ALA A 921 -8.00 -3.06 -20.51
C ALA A 921 -9.11 -3.82 -19.76
N LYS A 922 -9.04 -3.85 -18.43
CA LYS A 922 -10.10 -4.39 -17.56
C LYS A 922 -10.58 -3.34 -16.56
N ILE A 923 -11.86 -3.01 -16.63
CA ILE A 923 -12.49 -1.99 -15.80
C ILE A 923 -13.67 -2.62 -15.05
N VAL A 924 -13.66 -2.50 -13.72
CA VAL A 924 -14.71 -3.01 -12.84
C VAL A 924 -15.14 -1.93 -11.87
N SER A 925 -16.36 -1.42 -12.03
CA SER A 925 -17.00 -0.49 -11.11
C SER A 925 -18.16 -1.20 -10.39
N SER A 926 -18.16 -1.10 -9.06
CA SER A 926 -19.21 -1.62 -8.18
C SER A 926 -19.69 -0.52 -7.24
N THR A 927 -21.00 -0.35 -7.15
CA THR A 927 -21.65 0.63 -6.28
C THR A 927 -22.76 -0.05 -5.51
N SER A 928 -22.73 -0.03 -4.18
CA SER A 928 -23.76 -0.66 -3.33
C SER A 928 -24.28 0.31 -2.28
N SER A 929 -25.59 0.34 -2.02
CA SER A 929 -26.17 1.18 -0.99
C SER A 929 -27.38 0.53 -0.32
N GLY A 930 -27.61 0.88 0.95
CA GLY A 930 -28.86 0.60 1.67
C GLY A 930 -30.07 1.44 1.21
N ASP A 931 -29.88 2.42 0.32
CA ASP A 931 -30.97 3.18 -0.32
C ASP A 931 -30.57 3.56 -1.76
N LYS A 932 -29.64 4.49 -1.96
CA LYS A 932 -29.35 5.05 -3.30
C LYS A 932 -27.95 4.72 -3.83
N ALA A 933 -27.87 3.93 -4.90
CA ALA A 933 -26.61 3.58 -5.60
C ALA A 933 -26.54 4.19 -7.01
N ILE A 934 -25.49 4.95 -7.33
CA ILE A 934 -25.25 5.52 -8.68
C ILE A 934 -23.84 5.19 -9.17
N GLY A 935 -23.70 4.50 -10.29
CA GLY A 935 -22.41 4.22 -10.93
C GLY A 935 -22.32 4.77 -12.36
N VAL A 936 -21.23 5.48 -12.70
CA VAL A 936 -20.93 5.94 -14.07
C VAL A 936 -19.54 5.48 -14.51
N THR A 937 -19.42 4.92 -15.70
CA THR A 937 -18.13 4.48 -16.26
C THR A 937 -17.95 4.93 -17.70
N LEU A 938 -16.85 5.64 -17.99
CA LEU A 938 -16.42 6.05 -19.32
C LEU A 938 -15.07 5.40 -19.64
N ALA A 939 -14.99 4.64 -20.72
CA ALA A 939 -13.78 3.92 -21.11
C ALA A 939 -13.45 4.17 -22.59
N PHE A 940 -12.24 4.66 -22.88
CA PHE A 940 -11.78 4.97 -24.23
C PHE A 940 -10.45 4.27 -24.49
N ASN A 941 -10.45 3.29 -25.39
CA ASN A 941 -9.26 2.53 -25.76
C ASN A 941 -8.99 2.73 -27.25
N THR A 942 -7.83 3.26 -27.62
CA THR A 942 -7.54 3.64 -29.00
C THR A 942 -6.12 3.27 -29.42
N ILE A 943 -5.98 2.64 -30.59
CA ILE A 943 -4.71 2.42 -31.28
C ILE A 943 -4.77 3.17 -32.61
N GLY A 944 -3.85 4.10 -32.85
CA GLY A 944 -3.78 4.85 -34.12
C GLY A 944 -4.80 5.99 -34.27
N TRP A 945 -5.19 6.65 -33.17
CA TRP A 945 -6.10 7.80 -33.16
C TRP A 945 -5.59 8.84 -32.18
N GLU A 946 -5.50 10.11 -32.57
CA GLU A 946 -4.93 11.17 -31.72
C GLU A 946 -5.73 11.41 -30.42
N ALA A 947 -5.05 12.00 -29.44
CA ALA A 947 -5.67 12.43 -28.21
C ALA A 947 -6.68 13.57 -28.50
N GLN A 948 -7.90 13.43 -27.96
CA GLN A 948 -8.91 14.49 -27.96
C GLN A 948 -9.45 14.65 -26.54
N ASN A 949 -9.94 15.85 -26.24
CA ASN A 949 -10.47 16.17 -24.92
C ASN A 949 -11.67 15.28 -24.55
N ILE A 950 -11.69 14.81 -23.30
CA ILE A 950 -12.63 13.81 -22.79
C ILE A 950 -14.09 14.25 -22.93
N LEU A 951 -14.39 15.54 -22.78
CA LEU A 951 -15.73 16.10 -22.96
C LEU A 951 -16.22 15.98 -24.40
N PHE A 952 -15.32 16.21 -25.37
CA PHE A 952 -15.62 16.02 -26.79
C PHE A 952 -15.72 14.54 -27.13
N ARG A 953 -14.84 13.67 -26.61
CA ARG A 953 -14.96 12.21 -26.76
C ARG A 953 -16.30 11.68 -26.25
N ALA A 954 -16.76 12.13 -25.08
CA ALA A 954 -18.04 11.70 -24.53
C ALA A 954 -19.23 12.20 -25.37
N LEU A 955 -19.13 13.41 -25.91
CA LEU A 955 -20.16 13.99 -26.78
C LEU A 955 -20.17 13.34 -28.17
N ASP A 956 -19.02 13.19 -28.81
CA ASP A 956 -18.85 12.62 -30.14
C ASP A 956 -19.19 11.13 -30.16
N ALA A 957 -18.79 10.38 -29.14
CA ALA A 957 -19.20 8.99 -28.99
C ALA A 957 -20.72 8.85 -28.76
N LEU A 958 -21.34 9.81 -28.06
CA LEU A 958 -22.80 9.81 -27.84
C LEU A 958 -23.59 10.26 -29.08
N LEU A 959 -23.02 11.14 -29.91
CA LEU A 959 -23.66 11.73 -31.10
C LEU A 959 -23.29 11.04 -32.42
N GLY A 960 -22.27 10.19 -32.44
CA GLY A 960 -21.77 9.50 -33.63
C GLY A 960 -21.10 10.42 -34.66
N SER A 961 -20.51 11.54 -34.24
CA SER A 961 -19.69 12.45 -35.07
C SER A 961 -18.26 11.90 -35.28
N GLU A 962 -17.40 12.63 -36.00
CA GLU A 962 -15.97 12.29 -36.18
C GLU A 962 -15.28 12.19 -34.80
N ILE A 963 -14.88 10.97 -34.40
CA ILE A 963 -14.29 10.65 -33.09
C ILE A 963 -12.76 10.65 -33.19
N GLY A 964 -12.11 11.80 -33.05
CA GLY A 964 -10.64 11.86 -33.19
C GLY A 964 -10.15 12.22 -34.59
N ASP A 965 -8.95 12.79 -34.64
CA ASP A 965 -8.14 12.81 -35.87
C ASP A 965 -7.41 11.46 -35.96
N GLU A 966 -7.51 10.82 -37.12
CA GLU A 966 -6.90 9.51 -37.37
C GLU A 966 -5.38 9.66 -37.56
N GLN A 967 -4.58 8.94 -36.76
CA GLN A 967 -3.13 8.83 -36.92
C GLN A 967 -2.77 7.34 -36.90
N PRO A 968 -2.91 6.63 -38.03
CA PRO A 968 -2.82 5.17 -38.07
C PRO A 968 -1.52 4.65 -37.46
N ALA A 969 -1.58 3.50 -36.79
CA ALA A 969 -0.39 2.75 -36.43
C ALA A 969 0.31 2.29 -37.71
N GLU A 970 1.36 3.02 -38.09
CA GLU A 970 1.96 2.98 -39.42
C GLU A 970 3.14 1.99 -39.48
N THR A 971 3.22 1.22 -40.56
CA THR A 971 4.31 0.28 -40.81
C THR A 971 4.73 0.33 -42.28
N LYS A 972 5.90 0.88 -42.58
CA LYS A 972 6.40 0.96 -43.97
C LYS A 972 7.78 0.34 -44.14
N ALA A 973 7.88 -0.54 -45.12
CA ALA A 973 9.15 -1.03 -45.64
C ALA A 973 9.27 -0.67 -47.13
N TYR A 974 10.21 0.20 -47.51
CA TYR A 974 10.25 0.65 -48.91
C TYR A 974 11.62 1.01 -49.47
N ILE A 975 11.72 1.00 -50.79
CA ILE A 975 12.89 1.49 -51.53
C ILE A 975 12.41 2.52 -52.56
N GLU A 976 12.95 3.73 -52.49
CA GLU A 976 12.55 4.85 -53.35
C GLU A 976 13.75 5.47 -54.07
N ASP A 977 13.58 5.79 -55.35
CA ASP A 977 14.58 6.51 -56.15
C ASP A 977 16.00 5.91 -56.05
N THR A 978 16.10 4.58 -55.95
CA THR A 978 17.35 3.86 -55.62
C THR A 978 17.70 2.83 -56.69
N THR A 979 18.91 2.87 -57.27
CA THR A 979 19.37 1.86 -58.23
C THR A 979 19.75 0.58 -57.48
N LEU A 980 19.26 -0.58 -57.93
CA LEU A 980 19.54 -1.87 -57.29
C LEU A 980 20.32 -2.81 -58.23
N ASN A 981 21.42 -3.37 -57.74
CA ASN A 981 22.18 -4.45 -58.39
C ASN A 981 22.55 -5.53 -57.36
N ILE A 982 21.68 -6.52 -57.18
CA ILE A 982 21.72 -7.48 -56.06
C ILE A 982 22.03 -8.89 -56.58
N ASP A 983 23.10 -9.52 -56.07
CA ASP A 983 23.52 -10.87 -56.50
C ASP A 983 22.71 -12.00 -55.81
N GLY A 984 22.10 -11.71 -54.65
CA GLY A 984 21.18 -12.59 -53.93
C GLY A 984 19.70 -12.25 -54.15
N ASN A 985 18.89 -12.44 -53.11
CA ASN A 985 17.47 -12.08 -53.09
C ASN A 985 17.25 -10.65 -52.58
N VAL A 986 16.11 -10.05 -52.94
CA VAL A 986 15.56 -8.85 -52.32
C VAL A 986 14.31 -9.23 -51.54
N THR A 987 14.24 -8.87 -50.25
CA THR A 987 13.07 -9.06 -49.39
C THR A 987 12.68 -7.71 -48.78
N ILE A 988 11.43 -7.32 -48.96
CA ILE A 988 10.84 -6.12 -48.35
C ILE A 988 9.57 -6.57 -47.62
N THR A 989 9.55 -6.41 -46.31
CA THR A 989 8.44 -6.88 -45.47
C THR A 989 7.96 -5.76 -44.55
N ALA A 990 6.65 -5.51 -44.55
CA ALA A 990 5.98 -4.65 -43.60
C ALA A 990 4.89 -5.45 -42.89
N ASP A 991 5.04 -5.65 -41.58
CA ASP A 991 4.21 -6.54 -40.75
C ASP A 991 3.62 -5.76 -39.56
N ASN A 992 2.31 -5.49 -39.61
CA ASN A 992 1.60 -4.74 -38.58
C ASN A 992 0.60 -5.62 -37.82
N TYR A 993 0.66 -5.58 -36.49
CA TYR A 993 -0.23 -6.29 -35.57
C TYR A 993 -0.79 -5.31 -34.54
N ALA A 994 -2.08 -5.00 -34.63
CA ALA A 994 -2.76 -4.10 -33.70
C ALA A 994 -3.96 -4.79 -33.02
N PHE A 995 -3.85 -5.08 -31.72
CA PHE A 995 -4.89 -5.80 -30.98
C PHE A 995 -5.38 -5.06 -29.74
N LEU A 996 -6.70 -4.92 -29.63
CA LEU A 996 -7.35 -4.30 -28.49
C LEU A 996 -8.29 -5.32 -27.82
N ASN A 997 -8.04 -5.62 -26.54
CA ASN A 997 -8.92 -6.39 -25.67
C ASN A 997 -9.46 -5.50 -24.54
N ALA A 998 -10.78 -5.39 -24.40
CA ALA A 998 -11.41 -4.57 -23.37
C ALA A 998 -12.54 -5.31 -22.66
N THR A 999 -12.47 -5.42 -21.33
CA THR A 999 -13.54 -5.94 -20.48
C THR A 999 -14.00 -4.87 -19.50
N ILE A 1000 -15.21 -4.35 -19.68
CA ILE A 1000 -15.70 -3.18 -18.95
C ILE A 1000 -16.99 -3.54 -18.22
N SER A 1001 -17.06 -3.26 -16.92
CA SER A 1001 -18.25 -3.53 -16.11
C SER A 1001 -18.59 -2.41 -15.15
N ASN A 1002 -19.88 -2.14 -14.99
CA ASN A 1002 -20.40 -1.15 -14.04
C ASN A 1002 -21.69 -1.69 -13.40
N ALA A 1003 -21.65 -1.90 -12.08
CA ALA A 1003 -22.76 -2.40 -11.29
C ALA A 1003 -23.20 -1.35 -10.26
N ALA A 1004 -24.51 -1.14 -10.16
CA ALA A 1004 -25.13 -0.36 -9.11
C ALA A 1004 -26.25 -1.17 -8.46
N ASP A 1005 -26.10 -1.48 -7.17
CA ASP A 1005 -27.02 -2.31 -6.41
C ASP A 1005 -27.55 -1.54 -5.18
N SER A 1006 -28.86 -1.58 -4.97
CA SER A 1006 -29.54 -0.98 -3.83
C SER A 1006 -30.32 -2.06 -3.08
N THR A 1007 -30.04 -2.25 -1.79
CA THR A 1007 -30.73 -3.24 -0.94
C THR A 1007 -31.21 -2.55 0.34
N ALA A 1008 -32.44 -2.03 0.29
CA ALA A 1008 -33.06 -1.33 1.40
C ALA A 1008 -33.99 -2.26 2.20
N SER A 1009 -33.91 -2.23 3.54
CA SER A 1009 -34.80 -3.00 4.42
C SER A 1009 -35.15 -2.20 5.67
N ALA A 1010 -36.45 -2.16 6.03
CA ALA A 1010 -36.94 -1.50 7.25
C ALA A 1010 -38.28 -2.14 7.71
N LEU A 1011 -38.76 -1.80 8.92
CA LEU A 1011 -40.13 -2.18 9.33
C LEU A 1011 -41.15 -1.43 8.45
N TYR A 1012 -40.90 -0.14 8.21
CA TYR A 1012 -41.74 0.73 7.40
C TYR A 1012 -40.89 1.74 6.63
N GLY A 1013 -41.33 2.11 5.42
CA GLY A 1013 -40.82 3.29 4.72
C GLY A 1013 -39.44 3.15 4.06
N ALA A 1014 -38.94 1.93 3.82
CA ALA A 1014 -37.72 1.75 3.03
C ALA A 1014 -37.94 2.21 1.57
N GLY A 1015 -36.92 2.87 1.01
CA GLY A 1015 -36.83 3.25 -0.40
C GLY A 1015 -35.50 2.77 -0.98
N GLY A 1016 -35.52 2.26 -2.21
CA GLY A 1016 -34.31 1.82 -2.91
C GLY A 1016 -34.24 2.40 -4.32
N THR A 1017 -33.10 2.97 -4.68
CA THR A 1017 -32.81 3.46 -6.04
C THR A 1017 -31.44 3.01 -6.50
N ALA A 1018 -31.35 2.37 -7.67
CA ALA A 1018 -30.10 2.09 -8.35
C ALA A 1018 -30.08 2.71 -9.75
N ALA A 1019 -28.98 3.39 -10.10
CA ALA A 1019 -28.75 3.92 -11.44
C ALA A 1019 -27.35 3.59 -11.95
N SER A 1020 -27.24 3.11 -13.19
CA SER A 1020 -25.96 2.75 -13.80
C SER A 1020 -25.86 3.31 -15.22
N ALA A 1021 -24.72 3.93 -15.57
CA ALA A 1021 -24.43 4.42 -16.92
C ALA A 1021 -23.04 3.96 -17.39
N MET A 1022 -22.90 3.56 -18.65
CA MET A 1022 -21.63 3.17 -19.25
C MET A 1022 -21.49 3.68 -20.68
N LEU A 1023 -20.31 4.20 -21.01
CA LEU A 1023 -19.85 4.48 -22.37
C LEU A 1023 -18.51 3.77 -22.61
N ALA A 1024 -18.44 2.94 -23.65
CA ALA A 1024 -17.21 2.23 -24.00
C ALA A 1024 -16.84 2.43 -25.48
N SER A 1025 -15.73 3.11 -25.76
CA SER A 1025 -15.19 3.27 -27.13
C SER A 1025 -13.90 2.47 -27.29
N ASN A 1026 -13.83 1.65 -28.34
CA ASN A 1026 -12.66 0.85 -28.69
C ASN A 1026 -12.38 1.04 -30.19
N MET A 1027 -11.23 1.58 -30.54
CA MET A 1027 -10.89 1.97 -31.93
C MET A 1027 -9.48 1.54 -32.29
N VAL A 1028 -9.30 1.07 -33.52
CA VAL A 1028 -8.00 0.66 -34.08
C VAL A 1028 -7.92 1.21 -35.50
N SER A 1029 -6.85 1.93 -35.83
CA SER A 1029 -6.48 2.32 -37.20
C SER A 1029 -5.04 1.93 -37.49
N THR A 1030 -4.80 1.38 -38.69
CA THR A 1030 -3.53 0.82 -39.16
C THR A 1030 -3.27 1.23 -40.60
N ASP A 1031 -1.99 1.46 -40.96
CA ASP A 1031 -1.54 1.62 -42.36
C ASP A 1031 -0.28 0.79 -42.59
N THR A 1032 -0.26 -0.06 -43.61
CA THR A 1032 0.86 -0.95 -43.88
C THR A 1032 1.24 -0.97 -45.35
N LYS A 1033 2.50 -0.65 -45.65
CA LYS A 1033 2.98 -0.54 -47.04
C LYS A 1033 4.34 -1.20 -47.22
N ALA A 1034 4.47 -2.00 -48.27
CA ALA A 1034 5.74 -2.55 -48.74
C ALA A 1034 5.89 -2.33 -50.25
N TYR A 1035 6.94 -1.62 -50.71
CA TYR A 1035 7.09 -1.30 -52.14
C TYR A 1035 8.52 -0.92 -52.59
N ILE A 1036 8.71 -0.93 -53.92
CA ILE A 1036 9.84 -0.27 -54.61
C ILE A 1036 9.24 0.74 -55.59
N ASP A 1037 9.63 2.01 -55.51
CA ASP A 1037 9.11 3.09 -56.36
C ASP A 1037 10.19 4.03 -56.91
N TYR A 1038 9.89 4.71 -58.01
CA TYR A 1038 10.74 5.70 -58.66
C TYR A 1038 9.89 6.90 -59.11
N LYS A 1039 10.34 8.13 -58.85
CA LYS A 1039 9.68 9.35 -59.34
C LYS A 1039 9.62 9.43 -60.87
N GLU A 1040 10.63 8.87 -61.55
CA GLU A 1040 10.66 8.77 -63.01
C GLU A 1040 10.79 7.29 -63.45
N SER A 1041 12.01 6.84 -63.74
CA SER A 1041 12.32 5.47 -64.15
C SER A 1041 13.65 5.04 -63.54
N GLY A 1042 13.69 3.87 -62.92
CA GLY A 1042 14.92 3.30 -62.34
C GLY A 1042 15.26 1.91 -62.86
N THR A 1043 16.39 1.37 -62.38
CA THR A 1043 16.88 0.04 -62.74
C THR A 1043 16.97 -0.84 -61.50
N VAL A 1044 16.30 -2.00 -61.56
CA VAL A 1044 16.37 -3.06 -60.55
C VAL A 1044 16.93 -4.32 -61.21
N THR A 1045 18.14 -4.71 -60.84
CA THR A 1045 18.79 -5.96 -61.28
C THR A 1045 18.97 -6.87 -60.07
N VAL A 1046 18.35 -8.05 -60.09
CA VAL A 1046 18.40 -9.03 -58.99
C VAL A 1046 18.62 -10.42 -59.60
N THR A 1047 19.66 -11.15 -59.17
CA THR A 1047 19.93 -12.52 -59.63
C THR A 1047 19.00 -13.55 -58.97
N GLY A 1048 18.63 -13.32 -57.71
CA GLY A 1048 17.69 -14.14 -56.93
C GLY A 1048 16.22 -13.73 -57.09
N ALA A 1049 15.41 -14.03 -56.07
CA ALA A 1049 14.00 -13.65 -56.00
C ALA A 1049 13.82 -12.23 -55.45
N ILE A 1050 12.71 -11.59 -55.85
CA ILE A 1050 12.22 -10.35 -55.23
C ILE A 1050 10.91 -10.68 -54.51
N ASN A 1051 10.90 -10.55 -53.18
CA ASN A 1051 9.74 -10.76 -52.32
C ASN A 1051 9.34 -9.43 -51.68
N ILE A 1052 8.11 -8.98 -51.91
CA ILE A 1052 7.55 -7.78 -51.29
C ILE A 1052 6.26 -8.19 -50.61
N ASN A 1053 6.19 -8.05 -49.28
CA ASN A 1053 5.06 -8.48 -48.47
C ASN A 1053 4.60 -7.35 -47.54
N ALA A 1054 3.32 -7.00 -47.59
CA ALA A 1054 2.68 -6.14 -46.63
C ALA A 1054 1.56 -6.96 -45.95
N LYS A 1055 1.60 -7.04 -44.62
CA LYS A 1055 0.64 -7.79 -43.82
C LYS A 1055 0.13 -6.92 -42.69
N ASP A 1056 -1.18 -6.69 -42.70
CA ASP A 1056 -1.86 -5.90 -41.68
C ASP A 1056 -2.88 -6.77 -40.94
N GLN A 1057 -2.80 -6.80 -39.61
CA GLN A 1057 -3.70 -7.55 -38.72
C GLN A 1057 -4.19 -6.67 -37.57
N ALA A 1058 -5.36 -6.05 -37.76
CA ALA A 1058 -6.07 -5.33 -36.72
C ALA A 1058 -7.21 -6.16 -36.09
N GLY A 1059 -7.41 -6.07 -34.78
CA GLY A 1059 -8.49 -6.76 -34.08
C GLY A 1059 -8.98 -6.06 -32.81
N ILE A 1060 -10.30 -6.07 -32.60
CA ILE A 1060 -10.97 -5.55 -31.39
C ILE A 1060 -11.79 -6.68 -30.75
N TYR A 1061 -11.49 -6.99 -29.49
CA TYR A 1061 -12.24 -7.90 -28.63
C TYR A 1061 -12.79 -7.08 -27.45
N SER A 1062 -14.11 -6.97 -27.34
CA SER A 1062 -14.74 -6.16 -26.28
C SER A 1062 -15.88 -6.91 -25.60
N ASN A 1063 -15.92 -6.87 -24.27
CA ASN A 1063 -17.01 -7.40 -23.46
C ASN A 1063 -17.45 -6.36 -22.43
N THR A 1064 -18.68 -5.87 -22.57
CA THR A 1064 -19.27 -4.88 -21.67
C THR A 1064 -20.40 -5.48 -20.84
N LYS A 1065 -20.47 -5.18 -19.54
CA LYS A 1065 -21.54 -5.63 -18.64
C LYS A 1065 -22.03 -4.50 -17.75
N ILE A 1066 -23.32 -4.20 -17.82
CA ILE A 1066 -23.98 -3.26 -16.91
C ILE A 1066 -24.96 -4.00 -16.01
N VAL A 1067 -24.98 -3.66 -14.73
CA VAL A 1067 -25.96 -4.16 -13.75
C VAL A 1067 -26.56 -2.96 -13.01
N SER A 1068 -27.88 -2.94 -12.91
CA SER A 1068 -28.61 -2.03 -12.03
C SER A 1068 -29.71 -2.84 -11.34
N SER A 1069 -29.65 -2.92 -10.01
CA SER A 1069 -30.61 -3.69 -9.21
C SER A 1069 -31.06 -2.87 -8.01
N SER A 1070 -32.36 -2.88 -7.72
CA SER A 1070 -32.90 -2.34 -6.48
C SER A 1070 -33.84 -3.37 -5.86
N ILE A 1071 -33.65 -3.64 -4.58
CA ILE A 1071 -34.48 -4.51 -3.75
C ILE A 1071 -34.87 -3.70 -2.51
N THR A 1072 -36.17 -3.65 -2.22
CA THR A 1072 -36.72 -2.91 -1.09
C THR A 1072 -37.69 -3.80 -0.32
N THR A 1073 -37.41 -3.99 0.97
CA THR A 1073 -38.20 -4.83 1.88
C THR A 1073 -38.80 -4.00 3.02
N ASN A 1074 -40.12 -4.06 3.20
CA ASN A 1074 -40.86 -3.45 4.31
C ASN A 1074 -41.68 -4.51 5.04
N ASP A 1075 -41.05 -5.24 5.96
CA ASP A 1075 -41.66 -6.45 6.54
C ASP A 1075 -42.53 -6.21 7.78
N GLY A 1076 -42.69 -4.95 8.22
CA GLY A 1076 -43.52 -4.59 9.38
C GLY A 1076 -43.10 -5.23 10.70
N GLY A 1077 -41.87 -5.75 10.81
CA GLY A 1077 -41.38 -6.50 11.97
C GLY A 1077 -41.73 -7.99 11.96
N ALA A 1078 -42.11 -8.55 10.81
CA ALA A 1078 -42.36 -9.98 10.65
C ALA A 1078 -41.10 -10.83 10.93
N SER A 1079 -39.94 -10.38 10.44
CA SER A 1079 -38.63 -11.00 10.71
C SER A 1079 -38.31 -11.00 12.21
N ILE A 1080 -38.40 -9.84 12.86
CA ILE A 1080 -38.22 -9.67 14.31
C ILE A 1080 -39.13 -10.59 15.13
N ALA A 1081 -40.38 -10.72 14.72
CA ALA A 1081 -41.33 -11.59 15.42
C ALA A 1081 -41.01 -13.07 15.20
N ASN A 1082 -40.57 -13.49 14.01
CA ASN A 1082 -40.12 -14.85 13.75
C ASN A 1082 -38.82 -15.17 14.49
N GLU A 1083 -37.84 -14.24 14.52
CA GLU A 1083 -36.62 -14.26 15.32
C GLU A 1083 -36.95 -14.46 16.81
N THR A 1084 -37.79 -13.58 17.38
CA THR A 1084 -38.21 -13.68 18.79
C THR A 1084 -38.87 -15.03 19.10
N ILE A 1085 -39.67 -15.56 18.17
CA ILE A 1085 -40.28 -16.89 18.35
C ILE A 1085 -39.22 -17.99 18.23
N GLY A 1086 -38.27 -17.87 17.31
CA GLY A 1086 -37.07 -18.70 17.17
C GLY A 1086 -36.25 -18.79 18.44
N ASP A 1087 -36.00 -17.64 19.08
CA ASP A 1087 -35.24 -17.56 20.33
C ASP A 1087 -35.95 -18.20 21.51
N LEU A 1088 -37.29 -18.20 21.49
CA LEU A 1088 -38.12 -18.90 22.46
C LEU A 1088 -38.19 -20.42 22.22
N MET A 1089 -37.69 -20.93 21.10
CA MET A 1089 -37.68 -22.37 20.79
C MET A 1089 -36.42 -23.06 21.31
N GLU A 1090 -36.62 -24.16 22.02
CA GLU A 1090 -35.53 -25.03 22.49
C GLU A 1090 -34.71 -25.58 21.32
N ALA A 1091 -33.39 -25.42 21.39
CA ALA A 1091 -32.41 -26.01 20.48
C ALA A 1091 -31.42 -26.90 21.27
N ASN A 1092 -30.98 -28.00 20.64
CA ASN A 1092 -29.99 -28.92 21.20
C ASN A 1092 -28.56 -28.47 20.87
N PHE A 1093 -28.39 -27.87 19.68
CA PHE A 1093 -27.11 -27.37 19.17
C PHE A 1093 -27.24 -25.95 18.62
N LEU A 1094 -26.11 -25.28 18.48
CA LEU A 1094 -25.94 -24.00 17.79
C LEU A 1094 -25.13 -24.24 16.52
N SER A 1095 -25.32 -23.40 15.50
CA SER A 1095 -24.54 -23.46 14.26
C SER A 1095 -23.03 -23.31 14.51
N GLU A 1096 -22.62 -22.64 15.57
CA GLU A 1096 -21.22 -22.45 15.94
C GLU A 1096 -20.57 -23.64 16.68
N ASP A 1097 -21.31 -24.71 17.01
CA ASP A 1097 -20.79 -25.85 17.78
C ASP A 1097 -19.83 -26.78 16.99
N GLY A 1098 -19.50 -26.43 15.74
CA GLY A 1098 -18.64 -27.25 14.88
C GLY A 1098 -19.22 -28.64 14.58
N SER A 1099 -18.36 -29.64 14.57
CA SER A 1099 -18.74 -31.02 14.25
C SER A 1099 -19.44 -31.73 15.41
N GLN A 1100 -20.76 -31.91 15.29
CA GLN A 1100 -21.61 -32.55 16.29
C GLN A 1100 -22.21 -33.84 15.77
N LYS A 1101 -22.39 -34.81 16.67
CA LYS A 1101 -23.09 -36.06 16.37
C LYS A 1101 -24.59 -35.83 16.54
N LEU A 1102 -25.33 -35.85 15.43
CA LEU A 1102 -26.76 -35.60 15.42
C LEU A 1102 -27.57 -36.89 15.31
N GLU A 1103 -28.69 -36.95 16.02
CA GLU A 1103 -29.72 -37.97 15.92
C GLU A 1103 -31.02 -37.40 15.34
N TYR A 1104 -31.88 -38.27 14.80
CA TYR A 1104 -33.17 -37.85 14.25
C TYR A 1104 -33.96 -37.07 15.31
N GLY A 1105 -34.31 -35.83 14.97
CA GLY A 1105 -35.08 -34.95 15.83
C GLY A 1105 -34.29 -33.90 16.60
N ASP A 1106 -32.96 -33.95 16.54
CA ASP A 1106 -32.09 -32.92 17.11
C ASP A 1106 -32.33 -31.57 16.44
N LYS A 1107 -32.37 -30.51 17.25
CA LYS A 1107 -32.61 -29.15 16.80
C LYS A 1107 -31.34 -28.31 16.85
N VAL A 1108 -31.09 -27.52 15.81
CA VAL A 1108 -29.96 -26.60 15.71
C VAL A 1108 -30.49 -25.19 15.51
N ARG A 1109 -30.03 -24.23 16.32
CA ARG A 1109 -30.30 -22.80 16.11
C ARG A 1109 -29.19 -22.18 15.27
N LEU A 1110 -29.56 -21.42 14.26
CA LEU A 1110 -28.62 -20.63 13.46
C LEU A 1110 -28.36 -19.30 14.16
N SER A 1111 -27.12 -18.82 14.11
CA SER A 1111 -26.79 -17.46 14.55
C SER A 1111 -27.47 -16.40 13.67
N ASP A 1112 -27.62 -15.18 14.19
CA ASP A 1112 -28.28 -14.07 13.46
C ASP A 1112 -27.46 -13.58 12.26
N ASP A 1113 -26.17 -13.89 12.24
CA ASP A 1113 -25.23 -13.62 11.15
C ASP A 1113 -24.94 -14.84 10.26
N TYR A 1114 -25.70 -15.94 10.42
CA TYR A 1114 -25.44 -17.19 9.70
C TYR A 1114 -25.65 -17.05 8.19
N ALA A 1115 -24.59 -17.22 7.41
CA ALA A 1115 -24.60 -16.96 5.97
C ALA A 1115 -24.58 -18.22 5.07
N ASN A 1116 -24.46 -19.43 5.64
CA ASN A 1116 -24.16 -20.66 4.88
C ASN A 1116 -25.40 -21.46 4.41
N GLY A 1117 -26.59 -20.83 4.41
CA GLY A 1117 -27.85 -21.43 3.93
C GLY A 1117 -28.80 -21.82 5.06
N GLY A 1118 -30.06 -21.39 4.95
CA GLY A 1118 -31.08 -21.40 6.00
C GLY A 1118 -31.42 -19.99 6.46
N ASP A 1119 -32.56 -19.84 7.14
CA ASP A 1119 -33.00 -18.57 7.71
C ASP A 1119 -32.21 -18.28 9.01
N ALA A 1120 -31.44 -17.20 9.06
CA ALA A 1120 -30.69 -16.79 10.26
C ALA A 1120 -31.63 -16.58 11.46
N GLY A 1121 -31.17 -16.90 12.67
CA GLY A 1121 -32.00 -16.91 13.89
C GLY A 1121 -33.03 -18.05 13.99
N SER A 1122 -33.25 -18.83 12.92
CA SER A 1122 -34.23 -19.94 12.95
C SER A 1122 -33.68 -21.24 13.54
N VAL A 1123 -34.60 -22.13 13.94
CA VAL A 1123 -34.29 -23.46 14.49
C VAL A 1123 -34.66 -24.56 13.49
N TYR A 1124 -33.69 -25.41 13.16
CA TYR A 1124 -33.81 -26.52 12.22
C TYR A 1124 -33.73 -27.87 12.93
N LYS A 1125 -34.62 -28.79 12.58
CA LYS A 1125 -34.68 -30.16 13.08
C LYS A 1125 -34.01 -31.11 12.08
N PHE A 1126 -33.06 -31.92 12.55
CA PHE A 1126 -32.39 -32.93 11.76
C PHE A 1126 -33.32 -34.14 11.49
N LEU A 1127 -33.43 -34.52 10.22
CA LEU A 1127 -34.27 -35.62 9.72
C LEU A 1127 -33.48 -36.88 9.35
N GLY A 1128 -32.15 -36.81 9.39
CA GLY A 1128 -31.28 -37.92 9.04
C GLY A 1128 -31.22 -39.03 10.11
N LYS A 1129 -30.61 -40.16 9.74
CA LYS A 1129 -30.12 -41.15 10.73
C LYS A 1129 -28.85 -40.61 11.40
N GLU A 1130 -28.54 -41.15 12.57
CA GLU A 1130 -27.36 -40.80 13.38
C GLU A 1130 -26.10 -40.59 12.53
N LYS A 1131 -25.55 -39.36 12.54
CA LYS A 1131 -24.36 -38.97 11.77
C LYS A 1131 -23.69 -37.75 12.40
N THR A 1132 -22.36 -37.67 12.27
CA THR A 1132 -21.62 -36.43 12.56
C THR A 1132 -21.79 -35.42 11.43
N VAL A 1133 -22.19 -34.19 11.79
CA VAL A 1133 -22.42 -33.07 10.88
C VAL A 1133 -21.66 -31.85 11.39
N ASP A 1134 -20.99 -31.13 10.50
CA ASP A 1134 -20.29 -29.88 10.81
C ASP A 1134 -21.26 -28.70 10.76
N LEU A 1135 -21.85 -28.37 11.91
CA LEU A 1135 -22.95 -27.41 12.02
C LEU A 1135 -22.58 -26.00 11.55
N THR A 1136 -21.29 -25.67 11.57
CA THR A 1136 -20.76 -24.35 11.19
C THR A 1136 -20.81 -24.11 9.69
N ASN A 1137 -20.59 -25.15 8.89
CA ASN A 1137 -20.54 -25.06 7.42
C ASN A 1137 -21.70 -25.80 6.74
N THR A 1138 -22.73 -26.20 7.50
CA THR A 1138 -23.86 -26.96 6.96
C THR A 1138 -24.87 -26.05 6.26
N ASP A 1139 -25.32 -26.47 5.08
CA ASP A 1139 -26.45 -25.84 4.41
C ASP A 1139 -27.78 -26.39 4.96
N TYR A 1140 -28.54 -25.57 5.69
CA TYR A 1140 -29.82 -25.96 6.28
C TYR A 1140 -31.00 -25.91 5.31
N THR A 1141 -30.77 -25.49 4.05
CA THR A 1141 -31.78 -25.55 2.99
C THR A 1141 -31.96 -26.95 2.39
N ASP A 1142 -31.09 -27.90 2.74
CA ASP A 1142 -31.20 -29.30 2.33
C ASP A 1142 -32.36 -30.01 3.06
N LEU A 1143 -33.55 -29.92 2.46
CA LEU A 1143 -34.79 -30.46 3.01
C LEU A 1143 -34.81 -31.99 3.14
N ASP A 1144 -33.86 -32.71 2.54
CA ASP A 1144 -33.73 -34.16 2.74
C ASP A 1144 -33.17 -34.49 4.13
N TYR A 1145 -32.44 -33.56 4.76
CA TYR A 1145 -31.80 -33.72 6.06
C TYR A 1145 -32.29 -32.73 7.12
N TRP A 1146 -32.90 -31.61 6.72
CA TRP A 1146 -33.26 -30.54 7.63
C TRP A 1146 -34.70 -30.10 7.44
N GLN A 1147 -35.39 -29.89 8.55
CA GLN A 1147 -36.74 -29.33 8.57
C GLN A 1147 -36.75 -28.14 9.50
N ILE A 1148 -37.04 -26.95 8.96
CA ILE A 1148 -37.33 -25.78 9.81
C ILE A 1148 -38.47 -26.12 10.77
N VAL A 1149 -38.28 -25.84 12.05
CA VAL A 1149 -39.32 -26.12 13.04
C VAL A 1149 -40.36 -25.03 12.92
N THR A 1150 -41.55 -25.38 12.42
CA THR A 1150 -42.65 -24.47 12.00
C THR A 1150 -43.13 -23.42 13.01
N GLY A 1151 -42.62 -23.43 14.25
CA GLY A 1151 -42.82 -22.34 15.20
C GLY A 1151 -41.99 -21.10 14.89
N THR A 1152 -40.83 -21.22 14.23
CA THR A 1152 -39.90 -20.09 13.99
C THR A 1152 -40.21 -19.27 12.73
N ASN A 1153 -41.22 -19.65 11.95
CA ASN A 1153 -41.60 -18.97 10.69
C ASN A 1153 -43.14 -18.90 10.58
N LEU A 1154 -43.80 -18.48 11.67
CA LEU A 1154 -45.27 -18.40 11.80
C LEU A 1154 -45.85 -17.21 11.02
N ILE A 1155 -45.01 -16.19 10.76
CA ILE A 1155 -45.36 -15.00 10.00
C ILE A 1155 -44.69 -15.12 8.63
N PRO A 1156 -45.44 -15.09 7.51
CA PRO A 1156 -44.84 -15.16 6.19
C PRO A 1156 -43.84 -14.01 5.94
N GLU A 1157 -42.58 -14.35 5.66
CA GLU A 1157 -41.52 -13.39 5.32
C GLU A 1157 -41.46 -13.10 3.81
N GLY A 1158 -40.78 -12.01 3.44
CA GLY A 1158 -40.58 -11.61 2.04
C GLY A 1158 -41.75 -10.84 1.39
N TYR A 1159 -42.76 -10.43 2.18
CA TYR A 1159 -43.85 -9.57 1.72
C TYR A 1159 -43.68 -8.13 2.24
N ASN A 1160 -43.90 -7.14 1.38
CA ASN A 1160 -44.00 -5.75 1.80
C ASN A 1160 -45.38 -5.49 2.43
N ILE A 1161 -45.39 -5.23 3.74
CA ILE A 1161 -46.59 -4.97 4.57
C ILE A 1161 -47.02 -3.50 4.51
N SER A 1162 -46.15 -2.61 4.02
CA SER A 1162 -46.44 -1.19 3.74
C SER A 1162 -45.87 -0.77 2.38
N ASP A 1163 -46.29 0.41 1.89
CA ASP A 1163 -45.83 0.97 0.60
C ASP A 1163 -44.29 1.03 0.56
N SER A 1164 -43.70 0.58 -0.56
CA SER A 1164 -42.25 0.50 -0.79
C SER A 1164 -41.93 0.92 -2.22
N ASP A 1165 -41.00 1.85 -2.41
CA ASP A 1165 -40.55 2.28 -3.72
C ASP A 1165 -39.18 1.66 -4.06
N SER A 1166 -39.12 0.94 -5.18
CA SER A 1166 -37.88 0.36 -5.71
C SER A 1166 -37.72 0.74 -7.18
N THR A 1167 -36.61 1.41 -7.51
CA THR A 1167 -36.33 1.90 -8.87
C THR A 1167 -34.92 1.49 -9.32
N ALA A 1168 -34.81 0.83 -10.47
CA ALA A 1168 -33.54 0.49 -11.11
C ALA A 1168 -33.49 1.01 -12.55
N VAL A 1169 -32.46 1.74 -12.93
CA VAL A 1169 -32.27 2.31 -14.28
C VAL A 1169 -30.85 2.06 -14.78
N GLY A 1170 -30.71 1.49 -15.97
CA GLY A 1170 -29.41 1.24 -16.62
C GLY A 1170 -29.37 1.81 -18.04
N GLY A 1171 -28.24 2.41 -18.43
CA GLY A 1171 -27.98 2.85 -19.81
C GLY A 1171 -26.56 2.48 -20.26
N ILE A 1172 -26.42 1.94 -21.47
CA ILE A 1172 -25.13 1.56 -22.07
C ILE A 1172 -25.06 2.08 -23.50
N VAL A 1173 -23.89 2.62 -23.87
CA VAL A 1173 -23.53 3.07 -25.23
C VAL A 1173 -22.23 2.40 -25.65
#